data_AF-A0AAD9QWS9-F1
#
_entry.id   AF-A0AAD9QWS9-F1
#
_cell.length_a   1.000
_cell.length_b   1.000
_cell.length_c   1.000
_cell.angle_alpha   90.00
_cell.angle_beta   90.00
_cell.angle_gamma   90.00
#
_symmetry.space_group_name_H-M   'P 1'
#
loop_
_entity.id
_entity.type
_entity.pdbx_description
1 polymer ?
#
loop_
_entity_poly.entity_id
_entity_poly.type
_entity_poly.pdbx_seq_one_letter_code
_entity_poly.pdbx_strand_id
1 'polypeptide(L)'
;MLKKSSDSTEITPLVNSAVEKLQELGHCIRARKYGVEHVDTSGVDVVIKALRDLEAERQKLHELLEAETITASVLRYKLQYLPSDIKYEIQGAVHSARQSNEAEIKRLKTQLNTIIKNIESLEKRHHDLAEENARLEPERNEMQIGHDEIIALLNQKMADKASKQITLNETRDKLRETYKKIIELEDSIVQLKEDLAHEREEARQEKEKLKQSVADTQKKAEEQRKTNVEKRKEIDKLQEELVDSESVLDSKRKSIRKFETSRNRLEAQEVQLNRHLQKEIRDNSNLTQEGLAKAKESLQLQNAECSRIRSENIELEEEFNQLEEINKATVDVLNKEIEASKAALTSERKDRQVLQTKRDHVSKEFNEFKADYGRYMATQSKRVTEGKAEHSRLTEKKDERDMMSKQELLKAAKQDYTTLQKQLKTRLKTLQQSIEKLEKEKERKSNLIDDKTPIFEDLEAQFKERSQEFDTTKKNIVGLETSVQRAQRDVEKLAEPQTRLHSKLREKRVEALEQLKSQSEEVKNIERAIFSSGQRLGAVLKENRRFKRAIAQLEEEMETTRKTTLANMGTKGQLEKQLLDYRGTLQENWREDFLLDKIYAERDLKMLDDIERLQEETGVREGRIDEIHQQLEEELSVLGQFIDGVANLRPKDVTVESVENHSPFSEQTGGSRSNENTVFTKEELAKYNGEDPSLPVYVAIKGIVFDVSEAREFYGAGGKYNVFAGRDASRALAKWSMSEEDMNDNLDDLTVEELARLDESYDKLFASKHTVVGYLEGHELQDDDNFSRKMFNDNIEL
;
A
#
# COMPACT_ATOMS: atom_id res chain seq x y z
N MET A 1 40.41 96.32 89.53
CA MET A 1 41.12 97.61 89.68
C MET A 1 40.24 98.83 89.34
N LEU A 2 38.92 98.75 89.48
CA LEU A 2 37.99 99.85 89.23
C LEU A 2 37.52 100.47 90.55
N LYS A 3 38.45 101.10 91.28
CA LYS A 3 38.13 101.87 92.50
C LYS A 3 38.87 103.21 92.58
N LYS A 4 39.36 103.70 91.43
CA LYS A 4 40.20 104.91 91.31
C LYS A 4 39.72 105.92 90.27
N SER A 5 38.50 105.80 89.74
CA SER A 5 37.96 106.75 88.75
C SER A 5 36.97 107.77 89.33
N SER A 6 36.78 107.81 90.65
CA SER A 6 35.85 108.75 91.31
C SER A 6 36.34 110.21 91.39
N ASP A 7 37.51 110.52 90.85
CA ASP A 7 38.06 111.89 90.85
C ASP A 7 37.52 112.76 89.69
N SER A 8 36.80 112.19 88.70
CA SER A 8 36.26 112.98 87.57
C SER A 8 35.02 113.81 87.95
N THR A 9 34.25 113.35 88.93
CA THR A 9 33.07 114.03 89.50
C THR A 9 33.40 115.26 90.34
N GLU A 10 34.65 115.39 90.81
CA GLU A 10 35.06 116.56 91.61
C GLU A 10 35.47 117.76 90.74
N ILE A 11 35.81 117.54 89.46
CA ILE A 11 36.35 118.57 88.58
C ILE A 11 35.26 119.51 88.04
N THR A 12 34.08 119.00 87.66
CA THR A 12 32.97 119.82 87.17
C THR A 12 32.50 120.88 88.18
N PRO A 13 32.27 120.57 89.49
CA PRO A 13 31.93 121.61 90.47
C PRO A 13 33.08 122.60 90.73
N LEU A 14 34.34 122.16 90.63
CA LEU A 14 35.51 123.05 90.72
C LEU A 14 35.59 124.02 89.54
N VAL A 15 35.36 123.56 88.31
CA VAL A 15 35.34 124.39 87.10
C VAL A 15 34.18 125.37 87.14
N ASN A 16 32.99 124.93 87.57
CA ASN A 16 31.84 125.82 87.74
C ASN A 16 32.10 126.91 88.79
N SER A 17 32.71 126.57 89.93
CA SER A 17 33.11 127.56 90.94
C SER A 17 34.19 128.53 90.44
N ALA A 18 35.13 128.05 89.61
CA ALA A 18 36.13 128.91 88.96
C ALA A 18 35.49 129.87 87.95
N VAL A 19 34.52 129.41 87.16
CA VAL A 19 33.72 130.22 86.23
C VAL A 19 32.93 131.29 87.00
N GLU A 20 32.28 130.94 88.11
CA GLU A 20 31.56 131.90 88.97
C GLU A 20 32.50 133.00 89.51
N LYS A 21 33.67 132.62 90.04
CA LYS A 21 34.66 133.60 90.52
C LYS A 21 35.22 134.48 89.40
N LEU A 22 35.42 133.94 88.20
CA LEU A 22 35.84 134.73 87.03
C LEU A 22 34.73 135.67 86.55
N GLN A 23 33.47 135.27 86.64
CA GLN A 23 32.31 136.13 86.36
C GLN A 23 32.19 137.26 87.38
N GLU A 24 32.39 136.97 88.68
CA GLU A 24 32.46 137.98 89.73
C GLU A 24 33.62 138.95 89.52
N LEU A 25 34.80 138.44 89.11
CA LEU A 25 35.96 139.26 88.79
C LEU A 25 35.69 140.17 87.58
N GLY A 26 35.12 139.62 86.50
CA GLY A 26 34.69 140.38 85.33
C GLY A 26 33.65 141.45 85.68
N HIS A 27 32.70 141.14 86.55
CA HIS A 27 31.73 142.11 87.06
C HIS A 27 32.39 143.20 87.92
N CYS A 28 33.34 142.85 88.79
CA CYS A 28 34.09 143.81 89.61
C CYS A 28 34.96 144.76 88.78
N ILE A 29 35.60 144.25 87.72
CA ILE A 29 36.39 145.06 86.77
C ILE A 29 35.48 146.01 85.99
N ARG A 30 34.28 145.58 85.59
CA ARG A 30 33.27 146.45 84.92
C ARG A 30 32.70 147.53 85.85
N ALA A 31 32.59 147.27 87.16
CA ALA A 31 31.92 148.15 88.12
C ALA A 31 32.81 149.22 88.78
N ARG A 32 34.15 149.06 88.79
CA ARG A 32 35.08 150.08 89.34
C ARG A 32 35.67 150.95 88.23
N LYS A 33 35.34 152.25 88.21
CA LYS A 33 36.04 153.27 87.42
C LYS A 33 37.46 153.49 87.96
N TYR A 34 38.42 152.69 87.52
CA TYR A 34 39.84 153.04 87.63
C TYR A 34 40.16 154.05 86.52
N GLY A 35 40.74 155.19 86.87
CA GLY A 35 41.03 156.31 85.97
C GLY A 35 42.16 156.03 84.98
N VAL A 36 41.96 155.07 84.09
CA VAL A 36 42.78 154.79 82.90
C VAL A 36 41.82 154.46 81.75
N GLU A 37 42.04 155.06 80.58
CA GLU A 37 41.26 154.78 79.37
C GLU A 37 41.30 153.28 79.02
N HIS A 38 40.11 152.69 78.85
CA HIS A 38 39.82 151.31 78.42
C HIS A 38 40.57 150.15 79.15
N VAL A 39 39.96 149.63 80.22
CA VAL A 39 40.23 148.25 80.66
C VAL A 39 39.33 147.30 79.86
N ASP A 40 39.91 146.57 78.91
CA ASP A 40 39.20 145.57 78.12
C ASP A 40 38.84 144.35 78.98
N THR A 41 37.55 144.01 79.05
CA THR A 41 37.03 142.87 79.82
C THR A 41 36.74 141.64 78.95
N SER A 42 36.98 141.75 77.63
CA SER A 42 36.79 140.67 76.66
C SER A 42 37.60 139.41 77.01
N GLY A 43 38.81 139.58 77.54
CA GLY A 43 39.68 138.46 77.91
C GLY A 43 39.09 137.53 78.98
N VAL A 44 38.35 138.07 79.96
CA VAL A 44 37.73 137.24 81.02
C VAL A 44 36.57 136.42 80.46
N ASP A 45 35.75 137.01 79.59
CA ASP A 45 34.61 136.33 78.97
C ASP A 45 35.08 135.26 77.96
N VAL A 46 36.20 135.47 77.25
CA VAL A 46 36.84 134.46 76.39
C VAL A 46 37.35 133.28 77.21
N VAL A 47 37.98 133.52 78.37
CA VAL A 47 38.46 132.45 79.26
C VAL A 47 37.29 131.64 79.82
N ILE A 48 36.19 132.28 80.21
CA ILE A 48 34.98 131.57 80.68
C ILE A 48 34.40 130.68 79.57
N LYS A 49 34.33 131.19 78.33
CA LYS A 49 33.84 130.40 77.19
C LYS A 49 34.75 129.20 76.93
N ALA A 50 36.07 129.41 76.89
CA ALA A 50 37.05 128.34 76.70
C ALA A 50 36.97 127.27 77.81
N LEU A 51 36.74 127.66 79.07
CA LEU A 51 36.56 126.72 80.18
C LEU A 51 35.28 125.89 80.04
N ARG A 52 34.18 126.48 79.57
CA ARG A 52 32.91 125.75 79.32
C ARG A 52 33.02 124.80 78.14
N ASP A 53 33.63 125.25 77.04
CA ASP A 53 33.83 124.43 75.85
C ASP A 53 34.77 123.25 76.18
N LEU A 54 35.82 123.49 76.98
CA LEU A 54 36.73 122.45 77.45
C LEU A 54 36.04 121.44 78.39
N GLU A 55 35.18 121.87 79.30
CA GLU A 55 34.44 120.96 80.19
C GLU A 55 33.38 120.14 79.43
N ALA A 56 32.74 120.72 78.40
CA ALA A 56 31.80 120.00 77.54
C ALA A 56 32.49 118.90 76.72
N GLU A 57 33.65 119.20 76.13
CA GLU A 57 34.47 118.20 75.44
C GLU A 57 35.00 117.12 76.40
N ARG A 58 35.40 117.51 77.62
CA ARG A 58 35.80 116.54 78.67
C ARG A 58 34.67 115.57 79.00
N GLN A 59 33.46 116.05 79.18
CA GLN A 59 32.29 115.22 79.51
C GLN A 59 31.94 114.26 78.37
N LYS A 60 31.92 114.75 77.12
CA LYS A 60 31.68 113.93 75.94
C LYS A 60 32.75 112.84 75.77
N LEU A 61 34.02 113.18 75.99
CA LEU A 61 35.12 112.22 75.93
C LEU A 61 35.01 111.17 77.05
N HIS A 62 34.53 111.54 78.23
CA HIS A 62 34.31 110.60 79.32
C HIS A 62 33.17 109.62 79.02
N GLU A 63 32.06 110.07 78.46
CA GLU A 63 30.94 109.21 78.04
C GLU A 63 31.39 108.20 76.97
N LEU A 64 32.17 108.65 75.98
CA LEU A 64 32.75 107.77 74.96
C LEU A 64 33.73 106.74 75.57
N LEU A 65 34.59 107.18 76.49
CA LEU A 65 35.53 106.30 77.17
C LEU A 65 34.81 105.25 78.02
N GLU A 66 33.70 105.61 78.67
CA GLU A 66 32.92 104.69 79.48
C GLU A 66 32.21 103.65 78.60
N ALA A 67 31.63 104.06 77.47
CA ALA A 67 31.06 103.16 76.46
C ALA A 67 32.11 102.18 75.91
N GLU A 68 33.29 102.67 75.51
CA GLU A 68 34.40 101.83 75.03
C GLU A 68 34.93 100.89 76.13
N THR A 69 34.95 101.33 77.38
CA THR A 69 35.35 100.46 78.50
C THR A 69 34.36 99.32 78.70
N ILE A 70 33.06 99.58 78.55
CA ILE A 70 32.01 98.56 78.64
C ILE A 70 32.12 97.57 77.46
N THR A 71 32.23 98.05 76.22
CA THR A 71 32.38 97.18 75.03
C THR A 71 33.64 96.32 75.13
N ALA A 72 34.78 96.91 75.52
CA ALA A 72 36.02 96.20 75.73
C ALA A 72 35.94 95.16 76.86
N SER A 73 35.10 95.39 77.88
CA SER A 73 34.85 94.42 78.95
C SER A 73 34.02 93.23 78.47
N VAL A 74 32.98 93.47 77.67
CA VAL A 74 32.14 92.42 77.05
C VAL A 74 32.96 91.59 76.07
N LEU A 75 33.82 92.24 75.26
CA LEU A 75 34.70 91.55 74.33
C LEU A 75 35.72 90.68 75.07
N ARG A 76 36.32 91.19 76.15
CA ARG A 76 37.23 90.41 77.02
C ARG A 76 36.54 89.19 77.63
N TYR A 77 35.30 89.35 78.10
CA TYR A 77 34.51 88.22 78.59
C TYR A 77 34.29 87.19 77.48
N LYS A 78 33.79 87.60 76.30
CA LYS A 78 33.59 86.67 75.18
C LYS A 78 34.88 85.97 74.77
N LEU A 79 36.00 86.69 74.66
CA LEU A 79 37.31 86.10 74.32
C LEU A 79 37.82 85.12 75.39
N GLN A 80 37.45 85.32 76.66
CA GLN A 80 37.81 84.39 77.74
C GLN A 80 37.09 83.04 77.61
N TYR A 81 35.83 83.02 77.16
CA TYR A 81 35.01 81.80 77.09
C TYR A 81 34.97 81.14 75.70
N LEU A 82 35.23 81.90 74.63
CA LEU A 82 35.23 81.41 73.25
C LEU A 82 36.08 80.14 73.01
N PRO A 83 37.30 79.98 73.57
CA PRO A 83 38.06 78.74 73.41
C PRO A 83 37.38 77.52 74.04
N SER A 84 36.63 77.73 75.13
CA SER A 84 35.88 76.65 75.79
C SER A 84 34.66 76.27 74.96
N ASP A 85 33.94 77.26 74.43
CA ASP A 85 32.75 77.04 73.60
C ASP A 85 33.11 76.30 72.31
N ILE A 86 34.17 76.75 71.59
CA ILE A 86 34.69 76.07 70.41
C ILE A 86 35.12 74.63 70.73
N LYS A 87 35.76 74.42 71.90
CA LYS A 87 36.15 73.06 72.32
C LYS A 87 34.94 72.18 72.55
N TYR A 88 33.87 72.68 73.17
CA TYR A 88 32.63 71.92 73.37
C TYR A 88 31.95 71.60 72.03
N GLU A 89 31.87 72.55 71.10
CA GLU A 89 31.28 72.33 69.77
C GLU A 89 32.07 71.29 68.96
N ILE A 90 33.41 71.40 68.92
CA ILE A 90 34.26 70.40 68.24
C ILE A 90 34.10 69.02 68.90
N GLN A 91 34.05 68.95 70.23
CA GLN A 91 33.82 67.68 70.93
C GLN A 91 32.45 67.07 70.59
N GLY A 92 31.40 67.88 70.52
CA GLY A 92 30.06 67.44 70.11
C GLY A 92 30.03 66.93 68.66
N ALA A 93 30.67 67.66 67.74
CA ALA A 93 30.77 67.25 66.33
C ALA A 93 31.57 65.95 66.17
N VAL A 94 32.72 65.83 66.86
CA VAL A 94 33.54 64.61 66.84
C VAL A 94 32.80 63.43 67.45
N HIS A 95 32.05 63.64 68.54
CA HIS A 95 31.26 62.59 69.16
C HIS A 95 30.17 62.09 68.20
N SER A 96 29.43 63.02 67.59
CA SER A 96 28.38 62.69 66.61
C SER A 96 28.93 61.94 65.39
N ALA A 97 30.08 62.38 64.86
CA ALA A 97 30.75 61.69 63.75
C ALA A 97 31.23 60.28 64.13
N ARG A 98 31.74 60.10 65.35
CA ARG A 98 32.16 58.77 65.86
C ARG A 98 30.96 57.84 66.03
N GLN A 99 29.86 58.31 66.59
CA GLN A 99 28.64 57.54 66.73
C GLN A 99 28.08 57.12 65.36
N SER A 100 28.04 58.05 64.40
CA SER A 100 27.60 57.76 63.03
C SER A 100 28.49 56.70 62.36
N ASN A 101 29.81 56.81 62.50
CA ASN A 101 30.74 55.82 61.94
C ASN A 101 30.60 54.45 62.62
N GLU A 102 30.38 54.41 63.94
CA GLU A 102 30.16 53.17 64.67
C GLU A 102 28.86 52.48 64.24
N ALA A 103 27.79 53.25 64.05
CA ALA A 103 26.51 52.77 63.53
C ALA A 103 26.68 52.18 62.13
N GLU A 104 27.40 52.85 61.23
CA GLU A 104 27.63 52.35 59.88
C GLU A 104 28.49 51.08 59.87
N ILE A 105 29.53 51.01 60.71
CA ILE A 105 30.34 49.78 60.87
C ILE A 105 29.47 48.63 61.40
N LYS A 106 28.60 48.88 62.38
CA LYS A 106 27.66 47.88 62.90
C LYS A 106 26.70 47.41 61.81
N ARG A 107 26.14 48.34 61.03
CA ARG A 107 25.29 48.05 59.87
C ARG A 107 25.98 47.16 58.85
N LEU A 108 27.19 47.53 58.43
CA LEU A 108 27.98 46.73 57.49
C LEU A 108 28.30 45.34 58.03
N LYS A 109 28.62 45.22 59.32
CA LYS A 109 28.82 43.90 59.96
C LYS A 109 27.55 43.06 59.97
N THR A 110 26.39 43.65 60.27
CA THR A 110 25.12 42.92 60.23
C THR A 110 24.75 42.48 58.81
N GLN A 111 25.00 43.32 57.81
CA GLN A 111 24.79 42.96 56.40
C GLN A 111 25.73 41.83 55.98
N LEU A 112 27.02 41.91 56.32
CA LEU A 112 27.99 40.86 56.03
C LEU A 112 27.58 39.52 56.66
N ASN A 113 27.17 39.53 57.93
CA ASN A 113 26.70 38.31 58.62
C ASN A 113 25.43 37.74 57.98
N THR A 114 24.54 38.60 57.47
CA THR A 114 23.35 38.16 56.74
C THR A 114 23.72 37.50 55.41
N ILE A 115 24.67 38.09 54.68
CA ILE A 115 25.19 37.51 53.43
C ILE A 115 25.85 36.16 53.70
N ILE A 116 26.66 36.02 54.76
CA ILE A 116 27.29 34.76 55.14
C ILE A 116 26.23 33.68 55.40
N LYS A 117 25.20 33.98 56.21
CA LYS A 117 24.09 33.04 56.45
C LYS A 117 23.36 32.64 55.17
N ASN A 118 23.16 33.59 54.26
CA ASN A 118 22.54 33.30 52.97
C ASN A 118 23.42 32.36 52.14
N ILE A 119 24.73 32.60 52.08
CA ILE A 119 25.69 31.72 51.39
C ILE A 119 25.63 30.32 51.98
N GLU A 120 25.70 30.16 53.31
CA GLU A 120 25.60 28.87 53.97
C GLU A 120 24.29 28.13 53.64
N SER A 121 23.16 28.87 53.62
CA SER A 121 21.86 28.29 53.25
C SER A 121 21.80 27.85 51.79
N LEU A 122 22.44 28.61 50.89
CA LEU A 122 22.52 28.29 49.46
C LEU A 122 23.45 27.11 49.19
N GLU A 123 24.58 27.03 49.88
CA GLU A 123 25.49 25.89 49.81
C GLU A 123 24.81 24.60 50.29
N LYS A 124 24.06 24.66 51.39
CA LYS A 124 23.26 23.54 51.87
C LYS A 124 22.22 23.12 50.82
N ARG A 125 21.46 24.07 50.27
CA ARG A 125 20.48 23.79 49.22
C ARG A 125 21.12 23.21 47.95
N HIS A 126 22.28 23.70 47.55
CA HIS A 126 23.02 23.16 46.42
C HIS A 126 23.48 21.72 46.69
N HIS A 127 23.92 21.42 47.90
CA HIS A 127 24.27 20.06 48.31
C HIS A 127 23.05 19.12 48.27
N ASP A 128 21.92 19.54 48.83
CA ASP A 128 20.68 18.75 48.81
C ASP A 128 20.22 18.47 47.37
N LEU A 129 20.26 19.46 46.48
CA LEU A 129 19.94 19.30 45.06
C LEU A 129 20.95 18.40 44.33
N ALA A 130 22.22 18.45 44.69
CA ALA A 130 23.24 17.57 44.12
C ALA A 130 23.00 16.11 44.54
N GLU A 131 22.62 15.86 45.81
CA GLU A 131 22.22 14.52 46.26
C GLU A 131 20.96 14.02 45.57
N GLU A 132 19.94 14.89 45.42
CA GLU A 132 18.71 14.53 44.72
C GLU A 132 18.97 14.18 43.25
N ASN A 133 19.77 15.00 42.55
CA ASN A 133 20.18 14.70 41.18
C ASN A 133 20.96 13.40 41.07
N ALA A 134 21.87 13.11 42.02
CA ALA A 134 22.60 11.85 42.04
C ALA A 134 21.68 10.63 42.28
N ARG A 135 20.57 10.79 43.01
CA ARG A 135 19.56 9.73 43.18
C ARG A 135 18.68 9.54 41.95
N LEU A 136 18.35 10.62 41.24
CA LEU A 136 17.50 10.59 40.04
C LEU A 136 18.25 10.12 38.78
N GLU A 137 19.57 10.29 38.72
CA GLU A 137 20.40 9.86 37.59
C GLU A 137 20.27 8.35 37.26
N PRO A 138 20.33 7.40 38.20
CA PRO A 138 20.12 5.99 37.90
C PRO A 138 18.69 5.70 37.42
N GLU A 139 17.66 6.32 38.01
CA GLU A 139 16.27 6.16 37.56
C GLU A 139 16.09 6.66 36.13
N ARG A 140 16.69 7.81 35.80
CA ARG A 140 16.69 8.35 34.44
C ARG A 140 17.38 7.39 33.47
N ASN A 141 18.52 6.83 33.86
CA ASN A 141 19.28 5.90 33.02
C ASN A 141 18.52 4.58 32.83
N GLU A 142 17.85 4.05 33.86
CA GLU A 142 17.01 2.86 33.76
C GLU A 142 15.81 3.09 32.83
N MET A 143 15.14 4.23 32.97
CA MET A 143 14.06 4.64 32.07
C MET A 143 14.55 4.81 30.63
N GLN A 144 15.76 5.34 30.44
CA GLN A 144 16.36 5.50 29.11
C GLN A 144 16.71 4.14 28.48
N ILE A 145 17.28 3.22 29.25
CA ILE A 145 17.55 1.84 28.79
C ILE A 145 16.23 1.17 28.39
N GLY A 146 15.18 1.26 29.22
CA GLY A 146 13.87 0.72 28.89
C GLY A 146 13.25 1.34 27.65
N HIS A 147 13.43 2.65 27.44
CA HIS A 147 13.01 3.35 26.23
C HIS A 147 13.75 2.80 24.99
N ASP A 148 15.06 2.65 25.06
CA ASP A 148 15.90 2.17 23.96
C ASP A 148 15.54 0.72 23.59
N GLU A 149 15.23 -0.13 24.58
CA GLU A 149 14.71 -1.49 24.35
C GLU A 149 13.36 -1.48 23.61
N ILE A 150 12.45 -0.59 23.99
CA ILE A 150 11.14 -0.44 23.32
C ILE A 150 11.34 0.03 21.86
N ILE A 151 12.24 0.99 21.62
CA ILE A 151 12.59 1.43 20.27
C ILE A 151 13.16 0.26 19.46
N ALA A 152 14.08 -0.53 20.03
CA ALA A 152 14.66 -1.67 19.36
C ALA A 152 13.59 -2.71 18.97
N LEU A 153 12.66 -3.03 19.89
CA LEU A 153 11.52 -3.92 19.62
C LEU A 153 10.58 -3.36 18.55
N LEU A 154 10.33 -2.05 18.54
CA LEU A 154 9.50 -1.41 17.52
C LEU A 154 10.16 -1.48 16.15
N ASN A 155 11.46 -1.19 16.07
CA ASN A 155 12.24 -1.28 14.83
C ASN A 155 12.26 -2.70 14.28
N GLN A 156 12.44 -3.71 15.15
CA GLN A 156 12.34 -5.12 14.75
C GLN A 156 10.96 -5.45 14.20
N LYS A 157 9.87 -5.04 14.88
CA LYS A 157 8.51 -5.26 14.39
C LYS A 157 8.22 -4.54 13.06
N MET A 158 8.78 -3.35 12.87
CA MET A 158 8.67 -2.61 11.62
C MET A 158 9.41 -3.32 10.48
N ALA A 159 10.60 -3.86 10.74
CA ALA A 159 11.34 -4.68 9.80
C ALA A 159 10.59 -5.97 9.44
N ASP A 160 10.04 -6.69 10.43
CA ASP A 160 9.21 -7.88 10.21
C ASP A 160 7.97 -7.56 9.37
N LYS A 161 7.32 -6.42 9.63
CA LYS A 161 6.17 -5.96 8.86
C LYS A 161 6.58 -5.65 7.41
N ALA A 162 7.71 -5.00 7.19
CA ALA A 162 8.23 -4.73 5.85
C ALA A 162 8.54 -6.03 5.10
N SER A 163 9.23 -6.98 5.73
CA SER A 163 9.52 -8.31 5.17
C SER A 163 8.24 -9.07 4.81
N LYS A 164 7.23 -9.07 5.70
CA LYS A 164 5.92 -9.68 5.41
C LYS A 164 5.17 -8.97 4.27
N GLN A 165 5.32 -7.66 4.14
CA GLN A 165 4.72 -6.91 3.04
C GLN A 165 5.39 -7.25 1.70
N ILE A 166 6.72 -7.44 1.70
CA ILE A 166 7.46 -7.88 0.52
C ILE A 166 6.99 -9.27 0.08
N THR A 167 6.93 -10.24 0.99
CA THR A 167 6.46 -11.60 0.66
C THR A 167 4.98 -11.61 0.24
N LEU A 168 4.14 -10.75 0.82
CA LEU A 168 2.75 -10.57 0.38
C LEU A 168 2.67 -10.02 -1.06
N ASN A 169 3.52 -9.05 -1.41
CA ASN A 169 3.56 -8.50 -2.75
C ASN A 169 4.08 -9.55 -3.76
N GLU A 170 5.14 -10.29 -3.43
CA GLU A 170 5.67 -11.37 -4.26
C GLU A 170 4.63 -12.48 -4.51
N THR A 171 3.89 -12.87 -3.47
CA THR A 171 2.81 -13.88 -3.61
C THR A 171 1.65 -13.35 -4.45
N ARG A 172 1.29 -12.07 -4.29
CA ARG A 172 0.28 -11.41 -5.14
C ARG A 172 0.71 -11.35 -6.61
N ASP A 173 1.99 -11.09 -6.88
CA ASP A 173 2.50 -11.00 -8.25
C ASP A 173 2.57 -12.39 -8.90
N LYS A 174 3.00 -13.43 -8.16
CA LYS A 174 2.90 -14.83 -8.60
C LYS A 174 1.45 -15.21 -8.89
N LEU A 175 0.51 -14.81 -8.03
CA LEU A 175 -0.91 -15.08 -8.23
C LEU A 175 -1.43 -14.42 -9.52
N ARG A 176 -1.07 -13.15 -9.78
CA ARG A 176 -1.39 -12.47 -11.05
C ARG A 176 -0.82 -13.18 -12.26
N GLU A 177 0.41 -13.68 -12.17
CA GLU A 177 1.03 -14.44 -13.25
C GLU A 177 0.29 -15.77 -13.50
N THR A 178 -0.12 -16.48 -12.43
CA THR A 178 -0.94 -17.69 -12.57
C THR A 178 -2.32 -17.39 -13.17
N TYR A 179 -2.97 -16.29 -12.78
CA TYR A 179 -4.23 -15.88 -13.40
C TYR A 179 -4.07 -15.55 -14.88
N LYS A 180 -2.98 -14.87 -15.27
CA LYS A 180 -2.68 -14.61 -16.67
C LYS A 180 -2.53 -15.91 -17.46
N LYS A 181 -1.80 -16.89 -16.93
CA LYS A 181 -1.66 -18.23 -17.55
C LYS A 181 -2.99 -18.97 -17.65
N ILE A 182 -3.86 -18.86 -16.65
CA ILE A 182 -5.21 -19.45 -16.69
C ILE A 182 -6.02 -18.83 -17.82
N ILE A 183 -6.02 -17.50 -17.95
CA ILE A 183 -6.74 -16.79 -19.04
C ILE A 183 -6.19 -17.21 -20.41
N GLU A 184 -4.85 -17.25 -20.58
CA GLU A 184 -4.22 -17.70 -21.83
C GLU A 184 -4.62 -19.15 -22.19
N LEU A 185 -4.72 -20.05 -21.20
CA LEU A 185 -5.20 -21.41 -21.40
C LEU A 185 -6.70 -21.46 -21.71
N GLU A 186 -7.52 -20.63 -21.08
CA GLU A 186 -8.95 -20.52 -21.37
C GLU A 186 -9.19 -20.05 -22.80
N ASP A 187 -8.47 -19.02 -23.26
CA ASP A 187 -8.51 -18.54 -24.65
C ASP A 187 -8.08 -19.63 -25.63
N SER A 188 -7.01 -20.37 -25.30
CA SER A 188 -6.54 -21.50 -26.11
C SER A 188 -7.59 -22.62 -26.19
N ILE A 189 -8.31 -22.90 -25.10
CA ILE A 189 -9.40 -23.88 -25.09
C ILE A 189 -10.57 -23.41 -25.96
N VAL A 190 -10.89 -22.12 -25.95
CA VAL A 190 -11.94 -21.55 -26.81
C VAL A 190 -11.54 -21.69 -28.28
N GLN A 191 -10.31 -21.32 -28.65
CA GLN A 191 -9.79 -21.49 -30.01
C GLN A 191 -9.86 -22.95 -30.46
N LEU A 192 -9.38 -23.90 -29.64
CA LEU A 192 -9.47 -25.33 -29.97
C LEU A 192 -10.91 -25.83 -30.13
N LYS A 193 -11.87 -25.27 -29.39
CA LYS A 193 -13.30 -25.61 -29.56
C LYS A 193 -13.86 -25.07 -30.86
N GLU A 194 -13.46 -23.86 -31.26
CA GLU A 194 -13.84 -23.26 -32.54
C GLU A 194 -13.26 -24.06 -33.72
N ASP A 195 -11.98 -24.41 -33.64
CA ASP A 195 -11.30 -25.25 -34.64
C ASP A 195 -11.99 -26.62 -34.77
N LEU A 196 -12.26 -27.29 -33.64
CA LEU A 196 -12.98 -28.57 -33.63
C LEU A 196 -14.40 -28.45 -34.22
N ALA A 197 -15.08 -27.33 -33.97
CA ALA A 197 -16.40 -27.07 -34.56
C ALA A 197 -16.30 -26.86 -36.07
N HIS A 198 -15.28 -26.14 -36.54
CA HIS A 198 -15.01 -25.94 -37.95
C HIS A 198 -14.69 -27.26 -38.66
N GLU A 199 -13.77 -28.08 -38.11
CA GLU A 199 -13.44 -29.40 -38.66
C GLU A 199 -14.67 -30.32 -38.72
N ARG A 200 -15.52 -30.30 -37.68
CA ARG A 200 -16.77 -31.07 -37.67
C ARG A 200 -17.74 -30.62 -38.75
N GLU A 201 -17.84 -29.32 -39.00
CA GLU A 201 -18.71 -28.79 -40.04
C GLU A 201 -18.18 -29.12 -41.44
N GLU A 202 -16.86 -29.01 -41.67
CA GLU A 202 -16.23 -29.46 -42.91
C GLU A 202 -16.46 -30.95 -43.16
N ALA A 203 -16.21 -31.79 -42.15
CA ALA A 203 -16.46 -33.22 -42.24
C ALA A 203 -17.95 -33.54 -42.51
N ARG A 204 -18.86 -32.74 -41.96
CA ARG A 204 -20.30 -32.87 -42.20
C ARG A 204 -20.67 -32.50 -43.64
N GLN A 205 -20.12 -31.41 -44.16
CA GLN A 205 -20.32 -30.99 -45.55
C GLN A 205 -19.75 -32.02 -46.52
N GLU A 206 -18.55 -32.53 -46.26
CA GLU A 206 -17.91 -33.56 -47.07
C GLU A 206 -18.73 -34.86 -47.08
N LYS A 207 -19.24 -35.27 -45.90
CA LYS A 207 -20.16 -36.40 -45.78
C LYS A 207 -21.44 -36.21 -46.60
N GLU A 208 -22.01 -35.00 -46.61
CA GLU A 208 -23.23 -34.72 -47.38
C GLU A 208 -22.96 -34.72 -48.90
N LYS A 209 -21.82 -34.17 -49.35
CA LYS A 209 -21.38 -34.28 -50.76
C LYS A 209 -21.19 -35.74 -51.18
N LEU A 210 -20.52 -36.54 -50.36
CA LEU A 210 -20.33 -37.97 -50.63
C LEU A 210 -21.68 -38.71 -50.68
N LYS A 211 -22.61 -38.38 -49.77
CA LYS A 211 -23.96 -38.95 -49.78
C LYS A 211 -24.74 -38.58 -51.04
N GLN A 212 -24.64 -37.35 -51.53
CA GLN A 212 -25.20 -36.94 -52.82
C GLN A 212 -24.57 -37.71 -53.98
N SER A 213 -23.24 -37.84 -54.02
CA SER A 213 -22.54 -38.64 -55.04
C SER A 213 -22.96 -40.11 -55.03
N VAL A 214 -23.12 -40.71 -53.85
CA VAL A 214 -23.65 -42.07 -53.71
C VAL A 214 -25.09 -42.17 -54.22
N ALA A 215 -25.96 -41.20 -53.90
CA ALA A 215 -27.33 -41.18 -54.43
C ALA A 215 -27.36 -41.04 -55.96
N ASP A 216 -26.51 -40.16 -56.52
CA ASP A 216 -26.40 -39.96 -57.97
C ASP A 216 -25.87 -41.19 -58.70
N THR A 217 -24.84 -41.85 -58.14
CA THR A 217 -24.32 -43.11 -58.69
C THR A 217 -25.34 -44.23 -58.60
N GLN A 218 -26.12 -44.30 -57.53
CA GLN A 218 -27.22 -45.26 -57.39
C GLN A 218 -28.34 -44.99 -58.40
N LYS A 219 -28.73 -43.73 -58.61
CA LYS A 219 -29.71 -43.34 -59.63
C LYS A 219 -29.23 -43.70 -61.04
N LYS A 220 -27.96 -43.40 -61.37
CA LYS A 220 -27.35 -43.82 -62.64
C LYS A 220 -27.34 -45.34 -62.80
N ALA A 221 -27.06 -46.10 -61.73
CA ALA A 221 -27.12 -47.56 -61.76
C ALA A 221 -28.55 -48.09 -61.98
N GLU A 222 -29.57 -47.46 -61.41
CA GLU A 222 -30.98 -47.78 -61.65
C GLU A 222 -31.42 -47.46 -63.09
N GLU A 223 -31.03 -46.30 -63.62
CA GLU A 223 -31.25 -45.92 -65.01
C GLU A 223 -30.58 -46.93 -65.96
N GLN A 224 -29.33 -47.30 -65.68
CA GLN A 224 -28.60 -48.31 -66.45
C GLN A 224 -29.26 -49.70 -66.36
N ARG A 225 -29.85 -50.06 -65.21
CA ARG A 225 -30.63 -51.30 -65.08
C ARG A 225 -31.88 -51.27 -65.94
N LYS A 226 -32.60 -50.15 -65.99
CA LYS A 226 -33.79 -50.00 -66.85
C LYS A 226 -33.43 -50.12 -68.33
N THR A 227 -32.39 -49.43 -68.79
CA THR A 227 -31.92 -49.53 -70.18
C THR A 227 -31.43 -50.93 -70.52
N ASN A 228 -30.74 -51.63 -69.61
CA ASN A 228 -30.36 -53.02 -69.80
C ASN A 228 -31.57 -53.96 -69.92
N VAL A 229 -32.66 -53.72 -69.17
CA VAL A 229 -33.91 -54.48 -69.30
C VAL A 229 -34.58 -54.23 -70.65
N GLU A 230 -34.57 -52.98 -71.13
CA GLU A 230 -35.09 -52.63 -72.46
C GLU A 230 -34.30 -53.32 -73.58
N LYS A 231 -32.96 -53.25 -73.53
CA LYS A 231 -32.09 -53.97 -74.46
C LYS A 231 -32.27 -55.48 -74.40
N ARG A 232 -32.53 -56.05 -73.21
CA ARG A 232 -32.85 -57.48 -73.05
C ARG A 232 -34.13 -57.84 -73.82
N LYS A 233 -35.18 -57.03 -73.72
CA LYS A 233 -36.43 -57.23 -74.47
C LYS A 233 -36.23 -57.11 -75.98
N GLU A 234 -35.37 -56.21 -76.44
CA GLU A 234 -34.99 -56.12 -77.85
C GLU A 234 -34.24 -57.37 -78.32
N ILE A 235 -33.31 -57.88 -77.51
CA ILE A 235 -32.60 -59.14 -77.79
C ILE A 235 -33.59 -60.32 -77.87
N ASP A 236 -34.54 -60.41 -76.93
CA ASP A 236 -35.52 -61.50 -76.92
C ASP A 236 -36.42 -61.45 -78.18
N LYS A 237 -36.83 -60.26 -78.63
CA LYS A 237 -37.54 -60.08 -79.91
C LYS A 237 -36.71 -60.51 -81.12
N LEU A 238 -35.44 -60.11 -81.17
CA LEU A 238 -34.53 -60.51 -82.25
C LEU A 238 -34.29 -62.03 -82.24
N GLN A 239 -34.29 -62.67 -81.07
CA GLN A 239 -34.22 -64.13 -80.95
C GLN A 239 -35.47 -64.82 -81.48
N GLU A 240 -36.66 -64.27 -81.22
CA GLU A 240 -37.93 -64.78 -81.75
C GLU A 240 -37.97 -64.70 -83.28
N GLU A 241 -37.59 -63.55 -83.85
CA GLU A 241 -37.48 -63.36 -85.30
C GLU A 241 -36.45 -64.32 -85.94
N LEU A 242 -35.35 -64.60 -85.24
CA LEU A 242 -34.34 -65.56 -85.69
C LEU A 242 -34.92 -66.98 -85.77
N VAL A 243 -35.66 -67.43 -84.75
CA VAL A 243 -36.31 -68.75 -84.71
C VAL A 243 -37.32 -68.89 -85.85
N ASP A 244 -38.11 -67.84 -86.13
CA ASP A 244 -39.03 -67.82 -87.26
C ASP A 244 -38.30 -67.93 -88.60
N SER A 245 -37.17 -67.24 -88.75
CA SER A 245 -36.34 -67.33 -89.96
C SER A 245 -35.70 -68.72 -90.15
N GLU A 246 -35.30 -69.39 -89.06
CA GLU A 246 -34.78 -70.76 -89.07
C GLU A 246 -35.87 -71.78 -89.45
N SER A 247 -37.09 -71.60 -88.95
CA SER A 247 -38.29 -72.35 -89.35
C SER A 247 -38.54 -72.27 -90.87
N VAL A 248 -38.46 -71.07 -91.44
CA VAL A 248 -38.59 -70.86 -92.89
C VAL A 248 -37.47 -71.55 -93.66
N LEU A 249 -36.22 -71.49 -93.17
CA LEU A 249 -35.10 -72.19 -93.78
C LEU A 249 -35.28 -73.72 -93.79
N ASP A 250 -35.82 -74.32 -92.73
CA ASP A 250 -36.10 -75.77 -92.70
C ASP A 250 -37.16 -76.17 -93.75
N SER A 251 -38.17 -75.33 -93.96
CA SER A 251 -39.18 -75.55 -95.00
C SER A 251 -38.58 -75.55 -96.42
N LYS A 252 -37.60 -74.66 -96.67
CA LYS A 252 -36.84 -74.61 -97.94
C LYS A 252 -35.93 -75.82 -98.08
N ARG A 253 -35.25 -76.27 -97.01
CA ARG A 253 -34.44 -77.50 -97.00
C ARG A 253 -35.27 -78.75 -97.33
N LYS A 254 -36.50 -78.85 -96.81
CA LYS A 254 -37.44 -79.94 -97.17
C LYS A 254 -37.85 -79.91 -98.64
N SER A 255 -38.00 -78.73 -99.23
CA SER A 255 -38.32 -78.58 -100.66
C SER A 255 -37.14 -78.98 -101.56
N ILE A 256 -35.91 -78.65 -101.17
CA ILE A 256 -34.68 -79.07 -101.86
C ILE A 256 -34.58 -80.60 -101.92
N ARG A 257 -34.82 -81.30 -100.80
CA ARG A 257 -34.81 -82.77 -100.76
C ARG A 257 -35.82 -83.41 -101.73
N LYS A 258 -36.98 -82.78 -101.94
CA LYS A 258 -37.98 -83.26 -102.93
C LYS A 258 -37.46 -83.12 -104.37
N PHE A 259 -36.82 -82.00 -104.69
CA PHE A 259 -36.20 -81.80 -106.01
C PHE A 259 -35.06 -82.78 -106.27
N GLU A 260 -34.24 -83.10 -105.26
CA GLU A 260 -33.18 -84.10 -105.36
C GLU A 260 -33.72 -85.50 -105.69
N THR A 261 -34.83 -85.92 -105.06
CA THR A 261 -35.48 -87.19 -105.41
C THR A 261 -36.06 -87.22 -106.84
N SER A 262 -36.55 -86.09 -107.36
CA SER A 262 -37.00 -86.02 -108.77
C SER A 262 -35.85 -86.07 -109.77
N ARG A 263 -34.71 -85.44 -109.45
CA ARG A 263 -33.50 -85.45 -110.26
C ARG A 263 -32.96 -86.86 -110.46
N ASN A 264 -32.85 -87.63 -109.37
CA ASN A 264 -32.35 -89.01 -109.42
C ASN A 264 -33.27 -89.95 -110.25
N ARG A 265 -34.57 -89.65 -110.35
CA ARG A 265 -35.52 -90.40 -111.19
C ARG A 265 -35.33 -90.13 -112.69
N LEU A 266 -34.96 -88.90 -113.05
CA LEU A 266 -34.68 -88.52 -114.45
C LEU A 266 -33.34 -89.09 -114.93
N GLU A 267 -32.30 -89.11 -114.08
CA GLU A 267 -31.02 -89.78 -114.38
C GLU A 267 -31.21 -91.29 -114.69
N ALA A 268 -32.13 -91.97 -114.00
CA ALA A 268 -32.43 -93.38 -114.28
C ALA A 268 -33.12 -93.60 -115.65
N GLN A 269 -33.89 -92.63 -116.14
CA GLN A 269 -34.54 -92.70 -117.47
C GLN A 269 -33.54 -92.45 -118.61
N GLU A 270 -32.54 -91.60 -118.41
CA GLU A 270 -31.47 -91.32 -119.37
C GLU A 270 -30.62 -92.58 -119.67
N VAL A 271 -30.31 -93.37 -118.64
CA VAL A 271 -29.55 -94.63 -118.77
C VAL A 271 -30.32 -95.70 -119.55
N GLN A 272 -31.66 -95.70 -119.51
CA GLN A 272 -32.49 -96.61 -120.30
C GLN A 272 -32.56 -96.22 -121.79
N LEU A 273 -32.61 -94.92 -122.11
CA LEU A 273 -32.63 -94.44 -123.50
C LEU A 273 -31.30 -94.73 -124.22
N ASN A 274 -30.17 -94.58 -123.52
CA ASN A 274 -28.84 -94.84 -124.10
C ASN A 274 -28.61 -96.32 -124.49
N ARG A 275 -29.27 -97.28 -123.82
CA ARG A 275 -29.25 -98.69 -124.25
C ARG A 275 -30.06 -98.95 -125.52
N HIS A 276 -31.08 -98.15 -125.80
CA HIS A 276 -31.94 -98.31 -126.98
C HIS A 276 -31.27 -97.79 -128.25
N LEU A 277 -30.47 -96.72 -128.15
CA LEU A 277 -29.72 -96.13 -129.26
C LEU A 277 -28.58 -97.04 -129.76
N GLN A 278 -27.94 -97.80 -128.87
CA GLN A 278 -26.91 -98.80 -129.22
C GLN A 278 -27.45 -100.05 -129.95
N LYS A 279 -28.77 -100.23 -130.00
CA LYS A 279 -29.43 -101.32 -130.73
C LYS A 279 -29.72 -100.92 -132.19
N GLU A 280 -30.12 -99.67 -132.45
CA GLU A 280 -30.37 -99.18 -133.82
C GLU A 280 -29.10 -98.97 -134.66
N ILE A 281 -27.94 -98.68 -134.03
CA ILE A 281 -26.66 -98.57 -134.73
C ILE A 281 -26.22 -99.90 -135.37
N ARG A 282 -26.68 -101.05 -134.83
CA ARG A 282 -26.36 -102.39 -135.36
C ARG A 282 -27.21 -102.80 -136.56
N ASP A 283 -28.40 -102.25 -136.72
CA ASP A 283 -29.30 -102.60 -137.84
C ASP A 283 -29.08 -101.71 -139.07
N ASN A 284 -28.49 -100.51 -138.89
CA ASN A 284 -28.14 -99.60 -139.98
C ASN A 284 -26.85 -99.99 -140.75
N SER A 285 -26.01 -100.89 -140.21
CA SER A 285 -24.80 -101.36 -140.90
C SER A 285 -25.07 -102.33 -142.05
N ASN A 286 -26.25 -102.97 -142.08
CA ASN A 286 -26.53 -104.07 -143.01
C ASN A 286 -27.33 -103.65 -144.26
N LEU A 287 -27.97 -102.47 -144.28
CA LEU A 287 -28.74 -101.95 -145.43
C LEU A 287 -27.94 -101.03 -146.36
N THR A 288 -26.80 -100.48 -145.91
CA THR A 288 -25.90 -99.64 -146.72
C THR A 288 -24.93 -100.43 -147.61
N GLN A 289 -24.80 -101.75 -147.40
CA GLN A 289 -23.94 -102.64 -148.19
C GLN A 289 -24.53 -103.01 -149.57
N GLU A 290 -25.84 -102.86 -149.80
CA GLU A 290 -26.48 -103.20 -151.10
C GLU A 290 -26.80 -101.98 -151.99
N GLY A 291 -26.74 -100.74 -151.45
CA GLY A 291 -27.15 -99.52 -152.18
C GLY A 291 -26.07 -98.79 -152.97
N LEU A 292 -24.79 -98.87 -152.58
CA LEU A 292 -23.74 -98.03 -153.19
C LEU A 292 -23.05 -98.68 -154.42
N ALA A 293 -23.29 -99.97 -154.69
CA ALA A 293 -22.83 -100.64 -155.90
C ALA A 293 -23.43 -100.07 -157.20
N LYS A 294 -24.51 -99.26 -157.12
CA LYS A 294 -25.16 -98.59 -158.26
C LYS A 294 -24.92 -97.07 -158.36
N ALA A 295 -24.27 -96.45 -157.36
CA ALA A 295 -23.87 -95.03 -157.39
C ALA A 295 -22.40 -94.81 -157.85
N LYS A 296 -21.67 -95.91 -158.05
CA LYS A 296 -20.25 -95.95 -158.47
C LYS A 296 -20.02 -95.56 -159.95
N GLU A 297 -21.07 -95.33 -160.73
CA GLU A 297 -20.95 -95.09 -162.20
C GLU A 297 -21.42 -93.69 -162.66
N SER A 298 -22.15 -92.93 -161.82
CA SER A 298 -22.78 -91.67 -162.25
C SER A 298 -22.19 -90.37 -161.66
N LEU A 299 -21.30 -90.43 -160.66
CA LEU A 299 -20.67 -89.24 -160.04
C LEU A 299 -19.15 -89.15 -160.29
N GLN A 300 -18.64 -89.96 -161.22
CA GLN A 300 -17.28 -89.94 -161.77
C GLN A 300 -17.04 -88.79 -162.77
N LEU A 301 -18.05 -87.96 -163.11
CA LEU A 301 -17.92 -86.92 -164.14
C LEU A 301 -17.95 -85.47 -163.63
N GLN A 302 -18.13 -85.21 -162.33
CA GLN A 302 -18.31 -83.83 -161.84
C GLN A 302 -17.51 -83.43 -160.59
N ASN A 303 -16.71 -84.32 -159.99
CA ASN A 303 -15.76 -83.94 -158.92
C ASN A 303 -14.28 -84.06 -159.33
N ALA A 304 -14.02 -84.34 -160.61
CA ALA A 304 -12.69 -84.37 -161.22
C ALA A 304 -12.00 -82.98 -161.28
N GLU A 305 -12.65 -81.91 -160.84
CA GLU A 305 -12.15 -80.52 -160.96
C GLU A 305 -11.71 -79.91 -159.61
N CYS A 306 -12.19 -80.40 -158.46
CA CYS A 306 -11.75 -79.92 -157.14
C CYS A 306 -10.59 -80.72 -156.53
N SER A 307 -10.27 -81.90 -157.08
CA SER A 307 -9.07 -82.69 -156.73
C SER A 307 -7.79 -82.19 -157.42
N ARG A 308 -7.85 -81.19 -158.32
CA ARG A 308 -6.68 -80.66 -159.05
C ARG A 308 -5.94 -79.52 -158.33
N ILE A 309 -6.62 -78.78 -157.44
CA ILE A 309 -6.05 -77.57 -156.76
C ILE A 309 -5.55 -77.88 -155.33
N ARG A 310 -5.89 -79.04 -154.75
CA ARG A 310 -5.40 -79.45 -153.42
C ARG A 310 -4.20 -80.41 -153.47
N SER A 311 -3.95 -81.07 -154.61
CA SER A 311 -2.80 -81.97 -154.79
C SER A 311 -1.50 -81.26 -155.20
N GLU A 312 -1.54 -80.05 -155.77
CA GLU A 312 -0.33 -79.27 -156.13
C GLU A 312 0.36 -78.60 -154.91
N ASN A 313 -0.30 -78.46 -153.76
CA ASN A 313 0.31 -77.88 -152.55
C ASN A 313 0.83 -78.94 -151.56
N ILE A 314 0.55 -80.23 -151.77
CA ILE A 314 1.03 -81.33 -150.91
C ILE A 314 2.39 -81.88 -151.43
N GLU A 315 2.74 -81.70 -152.71
CA GLU A 315 3.98 -82.21 -153.29
C GLU A 315 5.19 -81.25 -153.17
N LEU A 316 5.03 -79.99 -152.72
CA LEU A 316 6.13 -79.01 -152.54
C LEU A 316 6.70 -78.92 -151.11
N GLU A 317 6.05 -79.48 -150.08
CA GLU A 317 6.51 -79.46 -148.68
C GLU A 317 7.25 -80.75 -148.25
N GLU A 318 7.02 -81.89 -148.93
CA GLU A 318 7.62 -83.19 -148.56
C GLU A 318 9.04 -83.42 -149.12
N GLU A 319 9.48 -82.66 -150.15
CA GLU A 319 10.88 -82.70 -150.63
C GLU A 319 11.86 -81.87 -149.77
N PHE A 320 11.38 -80.94 -148.92
CA PHE A 320 12.26 -80.01 -148.20
C PHE A 320 12.90 -80.60 -146.91
N ASN A 321 12.23 -81.45 -146.14
CA ASN A 321 12.74 -81.85 -144.82
C ASN A 321 13.24 -83.29 -144.67
N GLN A 322 13.21 -84.09 -145.75
CA GLN A 322 14.10 -85.27 -145.86
C GLN A 322 15.61 -84.86 -145.86
N LEU A 323 15.93 -83.56 -145.98
CA LEU A 323 17.26 -82.96 -145.81
C LEU A 323 17.60 -82.54 -144.35
N GLU A 324 16.61 -82.39 -143.47
CA GLU A 324 16.83 -81.95 -142.07
C GLU A 324 17.11 -83.13 -141.12
N GLU A 325 16.66 -84.33 -141.48
CA GLU A 325 16.92 -85.59 -140.76
C GLU A 325 18.41 -85.99 -140.70
N ILE A 326 19.26 -85.38 -141.53
CA ILE A 326 20.73 -85.55 -141.51
C ILE A 326 21.40 -84.73 -140.39
N ASN A 327 20.81 -83.60 -139.95
CA ASN A 327 21.34 -82.77 -138.85
C ASN A 327 20.99 -83.29 -137.45
N LYS A 328 20.12 -84.32 -137.38
CA LYS A 328 19.75 -85.05 -136.16
C LYS A 328 20.91 -85.90 -135.57
N ALA A 329 22.00 -86.12 -136.31
CA ALA A 329 23.14 -86.94 -135.86
C ALA A 329 24.22 -86.17 -135.06
N THR A 330 24.25 -84.84 -135.11
CA THR A 330 25.35 -84.02 -134.53
C THR A 330 25.12 -83.62 -133.06
N VAL A 331 23.88 -83.64 -132.57
CA VAL A 331 23.51 -83.23 -131.20
C VAL A 331 23.69 -84.37 -130.18
N ASP A 332 23.76 -85.63 -130.63
CA ASP A 332 24.02 -86.83 -129.81
C ASP A 332 25.41 -86.86 -129.14
N VAL A 333 26.30 -85.91 -129.46
CA VAL A 333 27.64 -85.80 -128.84
C VAL A 333 27.61 -85.00 -127.51
N LEU A 334 26.60 -84.15 -127.26
CA LEU A 334 26.56 -83.28 -126.07
C LEU A 334 25.82 -83.89 -124.86
N ASN A 335 25.16 -85.05 -125.04
CA ASN A 335 24.58 -85.85 -123.96
C ASN A 335 25.60 -86.70 -123.17
N LYS A 336 26.92 -86.47 -123.35
CA LYS A 336 27.99 -87.30 -122.76
C LYS A 336 28.84 -86.66 -121.65
N GLU A 337 28.66 -85.39 -121.29
CA GLU A 337 29.64 -84.71 -120.40
C GLU A 337 29.25 -84.37 -118.94
N ILE A 338 28.00 -84.14 -118.49
CA ILE A 338 27.78 -83.60 -117.11
C ILE A 338 26.72 -84.36 -116.26
N GLU A 339 26.44 -85.60 -116.64
CA GLU A 339 26.08 -86.67 -115.68
C GLU A 339 27.19 -86.93 -114.62
N ALA A 340 28.35 -86.25 -114.73
CA ALA A 340 29.50 -86.35 -113.82
C ALA A 340 29.38 -85.58 -112.48
N SER A 341 28.43 -84.66 -112.28
CA SER A 341 28.33 -83.87 -111.03
C SER A 341 27.28 -84.37 -110.02
N LYS A 342 26.77 -85.60 -110.22
CA LYS A 342 25.98 -86.39 -109.25
C LYS A 342 26.77 -86.86 -108.00
N ALA A 343 27.96 -86.34 -107.72
CA ALA A 343 28.88 -86.87 -106.70
C ALA A 343 28.83 -86.18 -105.30
N ALA A 344 27.97 -85.19 -105.05
CA ALA A 344 27.90 -84.48 -103.75
C ALA A 344 26.67 -84.91 -102.89
N LEU A 345 26.43 -86.22 -102.75
CA LEU A 345 25.25 -86.84 -102.13
C LEU A 345 25.55 -87.85 -100.99
N THR A 346 26.58 -87.73 -100.14
CA THR A 346 26.89 -88.84 -99.21
C THR A 346 27.48 -88.48 -97.83
N SER A 347 26.98 -87.46 -97.11
CA SER A 347 27.37 -87.33 -95.69
C SER A 347 26.31 -86.88 -94.66
N GLU A 348 25.24 -86.15 -94.99
CA GLU A 348 24.42 -85.54 -93.92
C GLU A 348 23.17 -86.34 -93.47
N ARG A 349 22.79 -87.40 -94.19
CA ARG A 349 21.56 -88.18 -93.90
C ARG A 349 21.71 -89.29 -92.83
N LYS A 350 22.76 -89.30 -92.01
CA LYS A 350 23.08 -90.42 -91.10
C LYS A 350 22.76 -90.22 -89.60
N ASP A 351 22.51 -89.00 -89.10
CA ASP A 351 22.51 -88.76 -87.64
C ASP A 351 21.15 -88.54 -86.94
N ARG A 352 20.01 -88.65 -87.63
CA ARG A 352 18.68 -88.50 -86.96
C ARG A 352 17.81 -89.75 -86.90
N GLN A 353 18.32 -90.89 -87.37
CA GLN A 353 17.59 -92.16 -87.46
C GLN A 353 17.74 -93.07 -86.21
N VAL A 354 18.49 -92.68 -85.18
CA VAL A 354 18.91 -93.60 -84.09
C VAL A 354 18.18 -93.40 -82.74
N LEU A 355 17.40 -92.33 -82.53
CA LEU A 355 16.81 -92.03 -81.21
C LEU A 355 15.33 -92.41 -80.99
N GLN A 356 14.60 -92.89 -82.00
CA GLN A 356 13.20 -93.36 -81.82
C GLN A 356 13.02 -94.89 -81.92
N THR A 357 14.08 -95.62 -82.24
CA THR A 357 14.19 -97.10 -82.12
C THR A 357 14.18 -97.58 -80.67
N LYS A 358 14.17 -96.66 -79.69
CA LYS A 358 14.09 -96.94 -78.25
C LYS A 358 12.67 -97.10 -77.70
N ARG A 359 11.63 -96.85 -78.52
CA ARG A 359 10.21 -97.00 -78.11
C ARG A 359 9.65 -98.41 -78.35
N ASP A 360 10.17 -99.13 -79.34
CA ASP A 360 9.66 -100.46 -79.72
C ASP A 360 10.23 -101.60 -78.84
N HIS A 361 10.95 -101.25 -77.75
CA HIS A 361 11.45 -102.18 -76.73
C HIS A 361 10.33 -102.78 -75.85
N VAL A 362 9.08 -102.31 -76.00
CA VAL A 362 7.89 -102.85 -75.31
C VAL A 362 7.57 -104.30 -75.70
N SER A 363 8.12 -104.86 -76.77
CA SER A 363 7.81 -106.25 -77.18
C SER A 363 8.68 -107.35 -76.55
N LYS A 364 9.71 -107.03 -75.74
CA LYS A 364 10.70 -108.04 -75.29
C LYS A 364 10.45 -108.64 -73.89
N GLU A 365 9.84 -107.92 -72.95
CA GLU A 365 9.56 -108.46 -71.60
C GLU A 365 8.24 -109.26 -71.50
N PHE A 366 7.41 -109.22 -72.54
CA PHE A 366 6.32 -110.19 -72.78
C PHE A 366 6.79 -111.66 -72.76
N ASN A 367 8.10 -111.92 -72.92
CA ASN A 367 8.68 -113.26 -72.85
C ASN A 367 9.17 -113.71 -71.45
N GLU A 368 9.25 -112.84 -70.43
CA GLU A 368 9.58 -113.24 -69.05
C GLU A 368 8.34 -113.57 -68.21
N PHE A 369 7.19 -112.99 -68.54
CA PHE A 369 5.87 -113.44 -68.09
C PHE A 369 5.59 -114.92 -68.45
N LYS A 370 6.27 -115.43 -69.48
CA LYS A 370 6.25 -116.85 -69.91
C LYS A 370 7.07 -117.77 -68.99
N ALA A 371 7.99 -117.23 -68.19
CA ALA A 371 8.87 -117.98 -67.27
C ALA A 371 8.32 -118.06 -65.83
N ASP A 372 7.51 -117.09 -65.38
CA ASP A 372 6.96 -117.08 -64.01
C ASP A 372 5.63 -117.83 -63.84
N TYR A 373 4.89 -118.04 -64.93
CA TYR A 373 3.74 -118.96 -64.94
C TYR A 373 4.16 -120.45 -64.86
N GLY A 374 5.37 -120.78 -65.34
CA GLY A 374 5.95 -122.13 -65.26
C GLY A 374 6.50 -122.51 -63.89
N ARG A 375 6.91 -121.52 -63.07
CA ARG A 375 7.42 -121.73 -61.70
C ARG A 375 6.32 -121.85 -60.64
N TYR A 376 5.14 -121.27 -60.89
CA TYR A 376 3.95 -121.40 -60.02
C TYR A 376 3.26 -122.78 -60.15
N MET A 377 3.25 -123.35 -61.36
CA MET A 377 2.64 -124.67 -61.62
C MET A 377 3.48 -125.84 -61.07
N ALA A 378 4.80 -125.70 -61.00
CA ALA A 378 5.70 -126.74 -60.49
C ALA A 378 5.61 -126.96 -58.96
N THR A 379 5.09 -125.99 -58.19
CA THR A 379 4.97 -126.07 -56.73
C THR A 379 3.61 -126.61 -56.26
N GLN A 380 2.53 -126.47 -57.05
CA GLN A 380 1.24 -127.12 -56.75
C GLN A 380 1.15 -128.56 -57.29
N SER A 381 1.86 -128.91 -58.37
CA SER A 381 2.01 -130.32 -58.80
C SER A 381 2.79 -131.21 -57.81
N LYS A 382 3.37 -130.62 -56.77
CA LYS A 382 4.04 -131.31 -55.64
C LYS A 382 3.13 -131.50 -54.42
N ARG A 383 1.91 -130.94 -54.44
CA ARG A 383 0.85 -131.23 -53.46
C ARG A 383 -0.19 -132.15 -54.10
N VAL A 384 -0.03 -133.45 -53.89
CA VAL A 384 -1.16 -134.38 -53.90
C VAL A 384 -1.41 -135.06 -55.27
N THR A 385 -0.33 -135.37 -55.98
CA THR A 385 -0.07 -136.74 -56.48
C THR A 385 -0.07 -137.81 -55.35
N GLU A 386 -0.41 -137.43 -54.12
CA GLU A 386 -0.93 -138.21 -52.99
C GLU A 386 -2.48 -138.25 -52.93
N GLY A 387 -3.18 -137.74 -53.94
CA GLY A 387 -4.61 -137.97 -54.21
C GLY A 387 -4.78 -138.89 -55.42
N LYS A 388 -3.78 -139.71 -55.70
CA LYS A 388 -3.69 -140.59 -56.87
C LYS A 388 -4.62 -141.80 -56.83
N ALA A 389 -5.67 -141.85 -56.00
CA ALA A 389 -6.31 -143.14 -55.75
C ALA A 389 -7.83 -143.13 -55.50
N GLU A 390 -8.60 -142.29 -56.19
CA GLU A 390 -10.03 -142.58 -56.43
C GLU A 390 -10.42 -142.02 -57.81
N HIS A 391 -9.77 -142.48 -58.87
CA HIS A 391 -10.20 -143.62 -59.68
C HIS A 391 -11.64 -143.49 -60.24
N SER A 392 -11.66 -143.09 -61.50
CA SER A 392 -12.61 -143.52 -62.53
C SER A 392 -13.90 -142.73 -62.72
N ARG A 393 -13.79 -141.90 -63.76
CA ARG A 393 -14.69 -141.91 -64.93
C ARG A 393 -15.94 -141.02 -64.85
N LEU A 394 -15.71 -139.81 -65.36
CA LEU A 394 -16.13 -139.40 -66.71
C LEU A 394 -17.65 -139.33 -67.00
N THR A 395 -18.03 -138.10 -67.34
CA THR A 395 -18.48 -137.65 -68.69
C THR A 395 -19.97 -137.52 -69.00
N GLU A 396 -20.35 -136.24 -69.08
CA GLU A 396 -20.64 -135.45 -70.30
C GLU A 396 -22.06 -135.38 -70.88
N LYS A 397 -22.52 -134.11 -71.00
CA LYS A 397 -23.03 -133.36 -72.19
C LYS A 397 -24.28 -133.93 -72.92
N LYS A 398 -25.16 -133.17 -73.58
CA LYS A 398 -25.17 -131.80 -74.11
C LYS A 398 -26.62 -131.40 -74.46
N ASP A 399 -26.89 -130.09 -74.46
CA ASP A 399 -27.71 -129.25 -75.35
C ASP A 399 -28.93 -129.80 -76.16
N GLU A 400 -30.01 -129.01 -76.04
CA GLU A 400 -30.88 -128.45 -77.11
C GLU A 400 -31.93 -129.27 -77.88
N ARG A 401 -33.15 -128.70 -77.78
CA ARG A 401 -34.18 -128.42 -78.81
C ARG A 401 -35.14 -129.51 -79.30
N ASP A 402 -36.38 -129.02 -79.37
CA ASP A 402 -37.54 -129.44 -80.14
C ASP A 402 -38.40 -130.60 -79.62
N MET A 403 -39.38 -130.17 -78.82
CA MET A 403 -40.76 -130.62 -78.91
C MET A 403 -41.17 -130.79 -80.39
N MET A 404 -41.82 -131.92 -80.69
CA MET A 404 -42.60 -132.18 -81.89
C MET A 404 -41.83 -132.58 -83.16
N SER A 405 -41.14 -133.72 -83.10
CA SER A 405 -41.32 -134.71 -84.17
C SER A 405 -41.03 -136.10 -83.64
N LYS A 406 -42.09 -136.91 -83.56
CA LYS A 406 -42.17 -138.32 -83.13
C LYS A 406 -42.52 -138.51 -81.65
N GLN A 407 -43.76 -138.28 -81.20
CA GLN A 407 -45.05 -138.53 -81.87
C GLN A 407 -45.18 -139.88 -82.63
N GLU A 408 -44.21 -140.80 -82.45
CA GLU A 408 -44.31 -142.19 -82.95
C GLU A 408 -44.12 -143.22 -81.83
N LEU A 409 -43.54 -142.85 -80.68
CA LEU A 409 -43.53 -143.71 -79.48
C LEU A 409 -44.80 -143.55 -78.61
N LEU A 410 -45.75 -142.76 -79.10
CA LEU A 410 -47.12 -142.54 -78.61
C LEU A 410 -48.06 -143.78 -78.75
N LYS A 411 -47.53 -144.97 -79.03
CA LYS A 411 -48.32 -146.22 -79.03
C LYS A 411 -47.94 -147.20 -77.92
N ALA A 412 -46.69 -147.22 -77.47
CA ALA A 412 -46.26 -148.12 -76.40
C ALA A 412 -46.63 -147.57 -75.00
N ALA A 413 -46.62 -146.24 -74.82
CA ALA A 413 -46.98 -145.56 -73.57
C ALA A 413 -48.49 -145.61 -73.19
N LYS A 414 -49.35 -146.29 -73.97
CA LYS A 414 -50.80 -146.36 -73.71
C LYS A 414 -51.26 -147.65 -73.01
N GLN A 415 -50.52 -148.75 -73.09
CA GLN A 415 -50.92 -150.01 -72.45
C GLN A 415 -50.47 -150.12 -70.99
N ASP A 416 -49.33 -149.56 -70.62
CA ASP A 416 -48.81 -149.69 -69.25
C ASP A 416 -49.43 -148.68 -68.26
N TYR A 417 -49.91 -147.53 -68.73
CA TYR A 417 -50.53 -146.49 -67.88
C TYR A 417 -51.90 -146.91 -67.30
N THR A 418 -52.67 -147.75 -68.01
CA THR A 418 -54.03 -148.14 -67.58
C THR A 418 -54.02 -149.15 -66.43
N THR A 419 -52.97 -149.97 -66.30
CA THR A 419 -52.84 -150.96 -65.22
C THR A 419 -52.41 -150.30 -63.90
N LEU A 420 -51.56 -149.26 -63.96
CA LEU A 420 -51.07 -148.53 -62.78
C LEU A 420 -52.12 -147.57 -62.18
N GLN A 421 -53.00 -147.00 -63.01
CA GLN A 421 -54.04 -146.06 -62.57
C GLN A 421 -55.08 -146.70 -61.62
N LYS A 422 -55.31 -148.02 -61.71
CA LYS A 422 -56.23 -148.73 -60.81
C LYS A 422 -55.69 -148.90 -59.39
N GLN A 423 -54.37 -149.04 -59.21
CA GLN A 423 -53.76 -149.27 -57.89
C GLN A 423 -53.61 -147.99 -57.06
N LEU A 424 -53.51 -146.82 -57.69
CA LEU A 424 -53.40 -145.53 -56.99
C LEU A 424 -54.74 -145.00 -56.45
N LYS A 425 -55.87 -145.43 -57.02
CA LYS A 425 -57.20 -144.91 -56.66
C LYS A 425 -57.72 -145.43 -55.31
N THR A 426 -57.30 -146.62 -54.88
CA THR A 426 -57.64 -147.20 -53.57
C THR A 426 -56.83 -146.59 -52.42
N ARG A 427 -55.62 -146.09 -52.68
CA ARG A 427 -54.72 -145.53 -51.67
C ARG A 427 -55.05 -144.09 -51.27
N LEU A 428 -55.68 -143.33 -52.18
CA LEU A 428 -56.13 -141.95 -51.94
C LEU A 428 -57.31 -141.87 -50.96
N LYS A 429 -58.20 -142.88 -50.93
CA LYS A 429 -59.40 -142.88 -50.09
C LYS A 429 -59.09 -143.02 -48.59
N THR A 430 -58.00 -143.68 -48.23
CA THR A 430 -57.59 -143.89 -46.83
C THR A 430 -56.86 -142.69 -46.21
N LEU A 431 -56.20 -141.85 -47.01
CA LEU A 431 -55.48 -140.66 -46.53
C LEU A 431 -56.43 -139.48 -46.24
N GLN A 432 -57.57 -139.41 -46.93
CA GLN A 432 -58.55 -138.32 -46.78
C GLN A 432 -59.24 -138.30 -45.41
N GLN A 433 -59.44 -139.47 -44.77
CA GLN A 433 -60.11 -139.56 -43.46
C GLN A 433 -59.21 -139.15 -42.26
N SER A 434 -57.90 -139.04 -42.45
CA SER A 434 -56.96 -138.66 -41.38
C SER A 434 -56.79 -137.14 -41.23
N ILE A 435 -57.04 -136.36 -42.30
CA ILE A 435 -56.82 -134.91 -42.32
C ILE A 435 -57.92 -134.17 -41.55
N GLU A 436 -59.16 -134.65 -41.64
CA GLU A 436 -60.35 -134.03 -41.05
C GLU A 436 -60.34 -133.97 -39.50
N LYS A 437 -59.52 -134.81 -38.84
CA LYS A 437 -59.38 -134.80 -37.37
C LYS A 437 -58.43 -133.71 -36.86
N LEU A 438 -57.40 -133.34 -37.63
CA LEU A 438 -56.38 -132.35 -37.21
C LEU A 438 -56.88 -130.90 -37.37
N GLU A 439 -57.81 -130.66 -38.29
CA GLU A 439 -58.34 -129.30 -38.53
C GLU A 439 -59.17 -128.78 -37.34
N LYS A 440 -59.89 -129.66 -36.63
CA LYS A 440 -60.71 -129.27 -35.45
C LYS A 440 -59.90 -128.84 -34.22
N GLU A 441 -58.64 -129.24 -34.08
CA GLU A 441 -57.79 -128.81 -32.95
C GLU A 441 -57.15 -127.43 -33.18
N LYS A 442 -56.87 -127.07 -34.44
CA LYS A 442 -56.28 -125.78 -34.80
C LYS A 442 -57.22 -124.61 -34.46
N GLU A 443 -58.52 -124.78 -34.69
CA GLU A 443 -59.52 -123.74 -34.55
C GLU A 443 -59.72 -123.28 -33.09
N ARG A 444 -59.57 -124.19 -32.11
CA ARG A 444 -59.71 -123.85 -30.68
C ARG A 444 -58.59 -122.95 -30.14
N LYS A 445 -57.37 -123.02 -30.66
CA LYS A 445 -56.24 -122.21 -30.18
C LYS A 445 -56.22 -120.81 -30.77
N SER A 446 -56.83 -120.59 -31.93
CA SER A 446 -56.91 -119.27 -32.58
C SER A 446 -57.73 -118.28 -31.76
N ASN A 447 -58.89 -118.72 -31.26
CA ASN A 447 -59.84 -117.84 -30.57
C ASN A 447 -59.34 -117.27 -29.23
N LEU A 448 -58.33 -117.88 -28.59
CA LEU A 448 -57.76 -117.37 -27.33
C LEU A 448 -56.75 -116.23 -27.53
N ILE A 449 -56.16 -116.12 -28.73
CA ILE A 449 -55.17 -115.10 -29.07
C ILE A 449 -55.86 -113.79 -29.45
N ASP A 450 -57.00 -113.86 -30.14
CA ASP A 450 -57.74 -112.67 -30.59
C ASP A 450 -58.29 -111.81 -29.44
N ASP A 451 -58.60 -112.41 -28.29
CA ASP A 451 -59.13 -111.69 -27.12
C ASP A 451 -58.09 -110.83 -26.36
N LYS A 452 -56.78 -111.03 -26.55
CA LYS A 452 -55.72 -110.35 -25.76
C LYS A 452 -54.98 -109.20 -26.44
N THR A 453 -55.14 -109.04 -27.75
CA THR A 453 -54.42 -108.04 -28.57
C THR A 453 -54.77 -106.57 -28.27
N PRO A 454 -56.04 -106.18 -28.01
CA PRO A 454 -56.41 -104.76 -27.86
C PRO A 454 -55.83 -104.05 -26.63
N ILE A 455 -55.52 -104.79 -25.56
CA ILE A 455 -55.05 -104.22 -24.28
C ILE A 455 -53.57 -103.76 -24.37
N PHE A 456 -52.77 -104.39 -25.23
CA PHE A 456 -51.36 -104.05 -25.38
C PHE A 456 -51.14 -102.81 -26.25
N GLU A 457 -52.00 -102.55 -27.23
CA GLU A 457 -51.91 -101.36 -28.10
C GLU A 457 -52.20 -100.06 -27.32
N ASP A 458 -53.15 -100.09 -26.40
CA ASP A 458 -53.55 -98.92 -25.61
C ASP A 458 -52.49 -98.51 -24.56
N LEU A 459 -51.78 -99.49 -23.98
CA LEU A 459 -50.66 -99.25 -23.07
C LEU A 459 -49.42 -98.67 -23.79
N GLU A 460 -49.17 -99.08 -25.04
CA GLU A 460 -48.04 -98.58 -25.82
C GLU A 460 -48.25 -97.12 -26.30
N ALA A 461 -49.50 -96.74 -26.58
CA ALA A 461 -49.87 -95.36 -26.89
C ALA A 461 -49.63 -94.43 -25.69
N GLN A 462 -50.08 -94.81 -24.49
CA GLN A 462 -49.89 -94.03 -23.27
C GLN A 462 -48.40 -93.87 -22.90
N PHE A 463 -47.57 -94.89 -23.15
CA PHE A 463 -46.14 -94.79 -22.88
C PHE A 463 -45.42 -93.81 -23.83
N LYS A 464 -45.82 -93.77 -25.12
CA LYS A 464 -45.25 -92.83 -26.10
C LYS A 464 -45.59 -91.37 -25.78
N GLU A 465 -46.84 -91.10 -25.39
CA GLU A 465 -47.28 -89.74 -25.04
C GLU A 465 -46.51 -89.20 -23.82
N ARG A 466 -46.43 -90.00 -22.76
CA ARG A 466 -45.73 -89.63 -21.52
C ARG A 466 -44.21 -89.44 -21.72
N SER A 467 -43.61 -90.17 -22.66
CA SER A 467 -42.19 -90.01 -23.01
C SER A 467 -41.94 -88.67 -23.74
N GLN A 468 -42.86 -88.26 -24.63
CA GLN A 468 -42.76 -86.97 -25.33
C GLN A 468 -42.95 -85.78 -24.38
N GLU A 469 -43.86 -85.88 -23.40
CA GLU A 469 -44.03 -84.87 -22.34
C GLU A 469 -42.79 -84.75 -21.45
N PHE A 470 -42.12 -85.87 -21.13
CA PHE A 470 -40.89 -85.85 -20.37
C PHE A 470 -39.74 -85.18 -21.16
N ASP A 471 -39.60 -85.49 -22.45
CA ASP A 471 -38.55 -84.91 -23.30
C ASP A 471 -38.74 -83.40 -23.52
N THR A 472 -39.99 -82.93 -23.65
CA THR A 472 -40.29 -81.49 -23.75
C THR A 472 -40.00 -80.78 -22.43
N THR A 473 -40.39 -81.37 -21.29
CA THR A 473 -40.09 -80.82 -19.96
C THR A 473 -38.58 -80.76 -19.70
N LYS A 474 -37.84 -81.81 -20.09
CA LYS A 474 -36.38 -81.86 -19.98
C LYS A 474 -35.68 -80.78 -20.81
N LYS A 475 -36.14 -80.53 -22.05
CA LYS A 475 -35.62 -79.43 -22.88
C LYS A 475 -35.88 -78.06 -22.25
N ASN A 476 -37.06 -77.85 -21.66
CA ASN A 476 -37.39 -76.60 -20.99
C ASN A 476 -36.54 -76.38 -19.72
N ILE A 477 -36.29 -77.44 -18.93
CA ILE A 477 -35.42 -77.38 -17.76
C ILE A 477 -33.99 -77.02 -18.16
N VAL A 478 -33.43 -77.65 -19.19
CA VAL A 478 -32.08 -77.32 -19.71
C VAL A 478 -32.02 -75.88 -20.24
N GLY A 479 -33.10 -75.41 -20.89
CA GLY A 479 -33.22 -74.01 -21.33
C GLY A 479 -33.25 -73.00 -20.17
N LEU A 480 -33.90 -73.35 -19.06
CA LEU A 480 -33.92 -72.54 -17.84
C LEU A 480 -32.57 -72.58 -17.12
N GLU A 481 -31.94 -73.74 -16.98
CA GLU A 481 -30.61 -73.89 -16.36
C GLU A 481 -29.54 -73.07 -17.09
N THR A 482 -29.53 -73.12 -18.43
CA THR A 482 -28.61 -72.31 -19.23
C THR A 482 -28.89 -70.80 -19.17
N SER A 483 -30.12 -70.41 -18.85
CA SER A 483 -30.49 -69.01 -18.62
C SER A 483 -30.09 -68.54 -17.22
N VAL A 484 -30.29 -69.37 -16.19
CA VAL A 484 -29.83 -69.13 -14.81
C VAL A 484 -28.31 -69.04 -14.75
N GLN A 485 -27.58 -69.94 -15.41
CA GLN A 485 -26.12 -69.91 -15.48
C GLN A 485 -25.57 -68.69 -16.23
N ARG A 486 -26.34 -68.12 -17.17
CA ARG A 486 -25.98 -66.85 -17.82
C ARG A 486 -26.19 -65.68 -16.85
N ALA A 487 -27.35 -65.62 -16.20
CA ALA A 487 -27.63 -64.60 -15.20
C ALA A 487 -26.62 -64.61 -14.04
N GLN A 488 -26.23 -65.80 -13.54
CA GLN A 488 -25.18 -65.93 -12.52
C GLN A 488 -23.83 -65.39 -13.00
N ARG A 489 -23.39 -65.75 -14.21
CA ARG A 489 -22.15 -65.20 -14.77
C ARG A 489 -22.20 -63.69 -14.97
N ASP A 490 -23.35 -63.14 -15.34
CA ASP A 490 -23.48 -61.70 -15.52
C ASP A 490 -23.53 -60.96 -14.17
N VAL A 491 -24.09 -61.57 -13.13
CA VAL A 491 -23.99 -61.07 -11.74
C VAL A 491 -22.55 -61.12 -11.22
N GLU A 492 -21.82 -62.21 -11.48
CA GLU A 492 -20.40 -62.33 -11.10
C GLU A 492 -19.53 -61.30 -11.80
N LYS A 493 -19.76 -61.04 -13.10
CA LYS A 493 -19.07 -59.97 -13.84
C LYS A 493 -19.35 -58.57 -13.27
N LEU A 494 -20.49 -58.37 -12.59
CA LEU A 494 -20.83 -57.08 -11.97
C LEU A 494 -20.22 -56.89 -10.58
N ALA A 495 -19.73 -57.95 -9.93
CA ALA A 495 -19.12 -57.87 -8.60
C ALA A 495 -17.82 -57.05 -8.58
N GLU A 496 -16.99 -57.18 -9.61
CA GLU A 496 -15.70 -56.47 -9.73
C GLU A 496 -15.89 -54.97 -10.01
N PRO A 497 -16.76 -54.54 -10.96
CA PRO A 497 -17.12 -53.13 -11.11
C PRO A 497 -17.75 -52.54 -9.85
N GLN A 498 -18.62 -53.28 -9.15
CA GLN A 498 -19.29 -52.80 -7.94
C GLN A 498 -18.32 -52.57 -6.78
N THR A 499 -17.38 -53.50 -6.56
CA THR A 499 -16.30 -53.31 -5.57
C THR A 499 -15.37 -52.15 -5.94
N ARG A 500 -15.03 -52.01 -7.22
CA ARG A 500 -14.23 -50.87 -7.71
C ARG A 500 -14.96 -49.54 -7.54
N LEU A 501 -16.27 -49.49 -7.77
CA LEU A 501 -17.09 -48.30 -7.56
C LEU A 501 -17.21 -47.95 -6.07
N HIS A 502 -17.42 -48.95 -5.20
CA HIS A 502 -17.42 -48.75 -3.75
C HIS A 502 -16.07 -48.27 -3.22
N SER A 503 -14.96 -48.80 -3.75
CA SER A 503 -13.62 -48.33 -3.40
C SER A 503 -13.43 -46.86 -3.80
N LYS A 504 -13.77 -46.50 -5.03
CA LYS A 504 -13.74 -45.10 -5.50
C LYS A 504 -14.66 -44.18 -4.69
N LEU A 505 -15.84 -44.66 -4.29
CA LEU A 505 -16.75 -43.90 -3.43
C LEU A 505 -16.16 -43.67 -2.03
N ARG A 506 -15.47 -44.68 -1.47
CA ARG A 506 -14.75 -44.53 -0.19
C ARG A 506 -13.62 -43.53 -0.32
N GLU A 507 -12.83 -43.64 -1.37
CA GLU A 507 -11.72 -42.73 -1.66
C GLU A 507 -12.21 -41.28 -1.79
N LYS A 508 -13.28 -41.04 -2.57
CA LYS A 508 -13.90 -39.71 -2.71
C LYS A 508 -14.47 -39.18 -1.39
N ARG A 509 -15.02 -40.05 -0.54
CA ARG A 509 -15.49 -39.66 0.81
C ARG A 509 -14.32 -39.26 1.71
N VAL A 510 -13.21 -39.98 1.65
CA VAL A 510 -12.00 -39.64 2.42
C VAL A 510 -11.44 -38.30 1.95
N GLU A 511 -11.31 -38.10 0.64
CA GLU A 511 -10.88 -36.81 0.07
C GLU A 511 -11.78 -35.65 0.53
N ALA A 512 -13.10 -35.82 0.50
CA ALA A 512 -14.04 -34.79 0.95
C ALA A 512 -13.92 -34.50 2.46
N LEU A 513 -13.68 -35.53 3.29
CA LEU A 513 -13.45 -35.36 4.73
C LEU A 513 -12.12 -34.67 5.03
N GLU A 514 -11.06 -35.00 4.27
CA GLU A 514 -9.76 -34.34 4.37
C GLU A 514 -9.87 -32.86 4.01
N GLN A 515 -10.61 -32.53 2.93
CA GLN A 515 -10.90 -31.16 2.53
C GLN A 515 -11.68 -30.40 3.61
N LEU A 516 -12.75 -30.98 4.16
CA LEU A 516 -13.51 -30.36 5.25
C LEU A 516 -12.65 -30.12 6.49
N LYS A 517 -11.73 -31.05 6.80
CA LYS A 517 -10.80 -30.90 7.92
C LYS A 517 -9.80 -29.77 7.66
N SER A 518 -9.25 -29.67 6.44
CA SER A 518 -8.37 -28.55 6.05
C SER A 518 -9.10 -27.22 6.17
N GLN A 519 -10.32 -27.12 5.60
CA GLN A 519 -11.14 -25.92 5.67
C GLN A 519 -11.49 -25.54 7.11
N SER A 520 -11.80 -26.52 7.98
CA SER A 520 -12.04 -26.26 9.40
C SER A 520 -10.82 -25.65 10.11
N GLU A 521 -9.61 -26.12 9.78
CA GLU A 521 -8.39 -25.58 10.36
C GLU A 521 -8.06 -24.19 9.82
N GLU A 522 -8.30 -23.93 8.53
CA GLU A 522 -8.22 -22.61 7.92
C GLU A 522 -9.19 -21.62 8.60
N VAL A 523 -10.44 -22.03 8.83
CA VAL A 523 -11.43 -21.21 9.55
C VAL A 523 -10.93 -20.87 10.95
N LYS A 524 -10.42 -21.83 11.72
CA LYS A 524 -9.84 -21.57 13.05
C LYS A 524 -8.65 -20.62 13.00
N ASN A 525 -7.83 -20.69 11.96
CA ASN A 525 -6.70 -19.77 11.77
C ASN A 525 -7.19 -18.35 11.49
N ILE A 526 -8.22 -18.21 10.65
CA ILE A 526 -8.87 -16.92 10.36
C ILE A 526 -9.50 -16.34 11.63
N GLU A 527 -10.23 -17.13 12.42
CA GLU A 527 -10.82 -16.67 13.68
C GLU A 527 -9.76 -16.18 14.67
N ARG A 528 -8.65 -16.91 14.82
CA ARG A 528 -7.49 -16.47 15.62
C ARG A 528 -6.89 -15.16 15.09
N ALA A 529 -6.76 -15.02 13.77
CA ALA A 529 -6.25 -13.82 13.15
C ALA A 529 -7.19 -12.62 13.35
N ILE A 530 -8.50 -12.80 13.21
CA ILE A 530 -9.53 -11.78 13.47
C ILE A 530 -9.47 -11.36 14.94
N PHE A 531 -9.40 -12.31 15.87
CA PHE A 531 -9.31 -12.01 17.30
C PHE A 531 -8.05 -11.20 17.65
N SER A 532 -6.88 -11.63 17.19
CA SER A 532 -5.63 -10.91 17.42
C SER A 532 -5.62 -9.52 16.77
N SER A 533 -6.22 -9.37 15.59
CA SER A 533 -6.41 -8.08 14.92
C SER A 533 -7.37 -7.18 15.70
N GLY A 534 -8.44 -7.74 16.25
CA GLY A 534 -9.39 -7.04 17.12
C GLY A 534 -8.73 -6.54 18.40
N GLN A 535 -7.87 -7.33 19.04
CA GLN A 535 -7.08 -6.89 20.20
C GLN A 535 -6.13 -5.73 19.85
N ARG A 536 -5.42 -5.83 18.73
CA ARG A 536 -4.54 -4.74 18.24
C ARG A 536 -5.32 -3.47 17.95
N LEU A 537 -6.48 -3.59 17.28
CA LEU A 537 -7.37 -2.47 17.04
C LEU A 537 -7.85 -1.84 18.35
N GLY A 538 -8.21 -2.65 19.34
CA GLY A 538 -8.57 -2.18 20.68
C GLY A 538 -7.45 -1.37 21.36
N ALA A 539 -6.19 -1.82 21.25
CA ALA A 539 -5.04 -1.09 21.77
C ALA A 539 -4.85 0.25 21.04
N VAL A 540 -4.92 0.26 19.70
CA VAL A 540 -4.83 1.49 18.89
C VAL A 540 -5.96 2.46 19.23
N LEU A 541 -7.19 1.98 19.44
CA LEU A 541 -8.32 2.82 19.84
C LEU A 541 -8.13 3.43 21.22
N LYS A 542 -7.55 2.68 22.18
CA LYS A 542 -7.20 3.23 23.50
C LYS A 542 -6.14 4.32 23.38
N GLU A 543 -5.11 4.11 22.58
CA GLU A 543 -4.05 5.11 22.38
C GLU A 543 -4.57 6.35 21.65
N ASN A 544 -5.41 6.18 20.63
CA ASN A 544 -6.09 7.30 19.97
C ASN A 544 -6.98 8.10 20.94
N ARG A 545 -7.66 7.45 21.88
CA ARG A 545 -8.41 8.16 22.94
C ARG A 545 -7.46 8.90 23.90
N ARG A 546 -6.28 8.37 24.19
CA ARG A 546 -5.25 9.04 24.98
C ARG A 546 -4.73 10.28 24.25
N PHE A 547 -4.38 10.16 22.97
CA PHE A 547 -3.95 11.31 22.16
C PHE A 547 -5.04 12.38 22.05
N LYS A 548 -6.30 12.00 21.85
CA LYS A 548 -7.41 12.96 21.85
C LYS A 548 -7.53 13.73 23.17
N ARG A 549 -7.34 13.06 24.32
CA ARG A 549 -7.33 13.73 25.62
C ARG A 549 -6.13 14.67 25.78
N ALA A 550 -4.95 14.25 25.37
CA ALA A 550 -3.75 15.08 25.41
C ALA A 550 -3.88 16.32 24.51
N ILE A 551 -4.45 16.18 23.31
CA ILE A 551 -4.72 17.30 22.41
C ILE A 551 -5.70 18.28 23.07
N ALA A 552 -6.78 17.80 23.68
CA ALA A 552 -7.75 18.66 24.36
C ALA A 552 -7.11 19.44 25.54
N GLN A 553 -6.22 18.80 26.30
CA GLN A 553 -5.45 19.47 27.36
C GLN A 553 -4.53 20.55 26.81
N LEU A 554 -3.79 20.26 25.73
CA LEU A 554 -2.94 21.24 25.07
C LEU A 554 -3.74 22.42 24.50
N GLU A 555 -4.92 22.17 23.94
CA GLU A 555 -5.82 23.23 23.46
C GLU A 555 -6.28 24.15 24.61
N GLU A 556 -6.59 23.59 25.78
CA GLU A 556 -6.94 24.35 26.97
C GLU A 556 -5.75 25.16 27.52
N GLU A 557 -4.56 24.59 27.56
CA GLU A 557 -3.31 25.28 27.94
C GLU A 557 -2.97 26.40 26.96
N MET A 558 -3.15 26.19 25.66
CA MET A 558 -2.96 27.24 24.66
C MET A 558 -3.95 28.38 24.83
N GLU A 559 -5.23 28.09 25.11
CA GLU A 559 -6.23 29.13 25.30
C GLU A 559 -6.02 29.91 26.60
N THR A 560 -5.63 29.25 27.69
CA THR A 560 -5.24 29.93 28.94
C THR A 560 -4.01 30.82 28.74
N THR A 561 -2.98 30.32 28.05
CA THR A 561 -1.78 31.11 27.69
C THR A 561 -2.12 32.29 26.79
N ARG A 562 -3.09 32.12 25.87
CA ARG A 562 -3.56 33.21 25.00
C ARG A 562 -4.26 34.31 25.80
N LYS A 563 -5.10 33.93 26.78
CA LYS A 563 -5.78 34.88 27.68
C LYS A 563 -4.80 35.66 28.55
N THR A 564 -3.81 34.99 29.15
CA THR A 564 -2.78 35.66 29.96
C THR A 564 -1.92 36.59 29.11
N THR A 565 -1.57 36.19 27.88
CA THR A 565 -0.84 37.04 26.94
C THR A 565 -1.64 38.29 26.58
N LEU A 566 -2.93 38.16 26.30
CA LEU A 566 -3.81 39.31 26.04
C LEU A 566 -3.92 40.24 27.26
N ALA A 567 -4.04 39.69 28.48
CA ALA A 567 -4.06 40.48 29.70
C ALA A 567 -2.73 41.25 29.88
N ASN A 568 -1.59 40.59 29.69
CA ASN A 568 -0.26 41.19 29.77
C ASN A 568 -0.04 42.27 28.69
N MET A 569 -0.59 42.09 27.48
CA MET A 569 -0.57 43.14 26.47
C MET A 569 -1.40 44.36 26.90
N GLY A 570 -2.55 44.13 27.55
CA GLY A 570 -3.37 45.20 28.11
C GLY A 570 -2.64 45.99 29.20
N THR A 571 -2.01 45.31 30.15
CA THR A 571 -1.22 45.96 31.22
C THR A 571 0.00 46.69 30.66
N LYS A 572 0.71 46.10 29.68
CA LYS A 572 1.79 46.78 28.97
C LYS A 572 1.31 48.09 28.33
N GLY A 573 0.17 48.08 27.64
CA GLY A 573 -0.39 49.30 27.05
C GLY A 573 -0.74 50.38 28.08
N GLN A 574 -1.24 49.98 29.25
CA GLN A 574 -1.49 50.90 30.36
C GLN A 574 -0.20 51.51 30.92
N LEU A 575 0.84 50.70 31.12
CA LEU A 575 2.15 51.17 31.57
C LEU A 575 2.82 52.09 30.55
N GLU A 576 2.74 51.78 29.26
CA GLU A 576 3.24 52.64 28.19
C GLU A 576 2.53 54.00 28.17
N LYS A 577 1.21 54.01 28.41
CA LYS A 577 0.45 55.27 28.56
C LYS A 577 0.91 56.06 29.78
N GLN A 578 1.05 55.42 30.94
CA GLN A 578 1.54 56.08 32.16
C GLN A 578 2.96 56.65 31.97
N LEU A 579 3.86 55.90 31.32
CA LEU A 579 5.20 56.38 31.00
C LEU A 579 5.17 57.61 30.08
N LEU A 580 4.25 57.64 29.11
CA LEU A 580 4.07 58.79 28.24
C LEU A 580 3.57 60.01 29.03
N ASP A 581 2.60 59.80 29.93
CA ASP A 581 2.05 60.84 30.79
C ASP A 581 3.15 61.42 31.71
N TYR A 582 3.93 60.56 32.40
CA TYR A 582 5.05 61.00 33.24
C TYR A 582 6.14 61.74 32.46
N ARG A 583 6.43 61.29 31.23
CA ARG A 583 7.38 62.00 30.37
C ARG A 583 6.87 63.38 29.99
N GLY A 584 5.57 63.51 29.72
CA GLY A 584 4.92 64.79 29.46
C GLY A 584 5.05 65.75 30.64
N THR A 585 4.66 65.31 31.83
CA THR A 585 4.74 66.14 33.05
C THR A 585 6.18 66.54 33.39
N LEU A 586 7.14 65.62 33.23
CA LEU A 586 8.55 65.94 33.49
C LEU A 586 9.08 67.00 32.50
N GLN A 587 8.70 66.91 31.23
CA GLN A 587 9.08 67.92 30.22
C GLN A 587 8.47 69.29 30.50
N GLU A 588 7.25 69.33 31.03
CA GLU A 588 6.58 70.56 31.42
C GLU A 588 7.28 71.19 32.64
N ASN A 589 7.50 70.42 33.70
CA ASN A 589 8.20 70.89 34.90
C ASN A 589 9.62 71.37 34.57
N TRP A 590 10.37 70.66 33.72
CA TRP A 590 11.69 71.12 33.28
C TRP A 590 11.66 72.45 32.51
N ARG A 591 10.59 72.73 31.76
CA ARG A 591 10.44 74.03 31.10
C ARG A 591 10.14 75.13 32.11
N GLU A 592 9.34 74.84 33.12
CA GLU A 592 9.04 75.78 34.21
C GLU A 592 10.30 76.09 35.01
N ASP A 593 11.08 75.09 35.41
CA ASP A 593 12.36 75.27 36.12
C ASP A 593 13.34 76.11 35.29
N PHE A 594 13.47 75.82 33.99
CA PHE A 594 14.32 76.62 33.10
C PHE A 594 13.86 78.08 32.99
N LEU A 595 12.55 78.32 32.99
CA LEU A 595 12.01 79.68 32.97
C LEU A 595 12.29 80.40 34.30
N LEU A 596 12.17 79.68 35.41
CA LEU A 596 12.43 80.21 36.74
C LEU A 596 13.92 80.57 36.92
N ASP A 597 14.83 79.71 36.46
CA ASP A 597 16.27 79.98 36.42
C ASP A 597 16.58 81.24 35.62
N LYS A 598 15.93 81.42 34.47
CA LYS A 598 16.07 82.63 33.67
C LYS A 598 15.63 83.88 34.44
N ILE A 599 14.49 83.81 35.13
CA ILE A 599 13.98 84.93 35.95
C ILE A 599 14.95 85.25 37.09
N TYR A 600 15.49 84.24 37.77
CA TYR A 600 16.48 84.45 38.83
C TYR A 600 17.78 85.05 38.31
N ALA A 601 18.29 84.56 37.17
CA ALA A 601 19.47 85.13 36.54
C ALA A 601 19.28 86.61 36.15
N GLU A 602 18.11 86.98 35.61
CA GLU A 602 17.77 88.37 35.29
C GLU A 602 17.70 89.25 36.56
N ARG A 603 17.13 88.73 37.64
CA ARG A 603 17.08 89.43 38.93
C ARG A 603 18.47 89.63 39.52
N ASP A 604 19.29 88.60 39.51
CA ASP A 604 20.63 88.63 40.10
C ASP A 604 21.55 89.55 39.30
N LEU A 605 21.41 89.60 37.96
CA LEU A 605 22.10 90.58 37.12
C LEU A 605 21.73 92.02 37.51
N LYS A 606 20.43 92.29 37.72
CA LYS A 606 19.98 93.61 38.17
C LYS A 606 20.50 93.98 39.56
N MET A 607 20.58 93.00 40.46
CA MET A 607 21.15 93.20 41.79
C MET A 607 22.64 93.54 41.71
N LEU A 608 23.38 92.90 40.79
CA LEU A 608 24.79 93.24 40.53
C LEU A 608 24.94 94.66 39.99
N ASP A 609 24.12 95.08 39.02
CA ASP A 609 24.11 96.46 38.51
C ASP A 609 23.82 97.49 39.64
N ASP A 610 22.90 97.15 40.56
CA ASP A 610 22.58 98.00 41.71
C ASP A 610 23.75 98.08 42.71
N ILE A 611 24.48 96.98 42.93
CA ILE A 611 25.69 96.93 43.78
C ILE A 611 26.83 97.74 43.13
N GLU A 612 27.04 97.60 41.83
CA GLU A 612 28.07 98.34 41.08
C GLU A 612 27.81 99.86 41.20
N ARG A 613 26.56 100.30 40.99
CA ARG A 613 26.17 101.70 41.19
C ARG A 613 26.44 102.18 42.62
N LEU A 614 26.12 101.37 43.64
CA LEU A 614 26.41 101.71 45.03
C LEU A 614 27.92 101.81 45.29
N GLN A 615 28.72 100.92 44.71
CA GLN A 615 30.18 100.95 44.80
C GLN A 615 30.74 102.23 44.19
N GLU A 616 30.28 102.63 43.00
CA GLU A 616 30.64 103.90 42.36
C GLU A 616 30.30 105.10 43.26
N GLU A 617 29.07 105.15 43.81
CA GLU A 617 28.65 106.22 44.72
C GLU A 617 29.50 106.25 46.01
N THR A 618 29.85 105.09 46.57
CA THR A 618 30.73 105.03 47.74
C THR A 618 32.16 105.45 47.41
N GLY A 619 32.69 105.09 46.25
CA GLY A 619 34.02 105.53 45.81
C GLY A 619 34.08 107.05 45.60
N VAL A 620 33.03 107.67 45.05
CA VAL A 620 32.93 109.14 44.96
C VAL A 620 32.90 109.78 46.36
N ARG A 621 32.20 109.16 47.32
CA ARG A 621 32.19 109.63 48.72
C ARG A 621 33.54 109.47 49.39
N GLU A 622 34.23 108.35 49.17
CA GLU A 622 35.57 108.09 49.69
C GLU A 622 36.56 109.15 49.19
N GLY A 623 36.57 109.43 47.88
CA GLY A 623 37.41 110.49 47.33
C GLY A 623 37.12 111.88 47.92
N ARG A 624 35.85 112.20 48.20
CA ARG A 624 35.48 113.43 48.92
C ARG A 624 35.94 113.45 50.37
N ILE A 625 35.90 112.31 51.06
CA ILE A 625 36.40 112.19 52.44
C ILE A 625 37.91 112.38 52.44
N ASP A 626 38.63 111.80 51.48
CA ASP A 626 40.07 111.97 51.32
C ASP A 626 40.45 113.42 51.06
N GLU A 627 39.71 114.14 50.19
CA GLU A 627 39.89 115.58 49.98
C GLU A 627 39.74 116.38 51.29
N ILE A 628 38.72 116.07 52.09
CA ILE A 628 38.51 116.70 53.40
C ILE A 628 39.63 116.32 54.37
N HIS A 629 40.07 115.06 54.36
CA HIS A 629 41.14 114.57 55.24
C HIS A 629 42.46 115.26 54.93
N GLN A 630 42.80 115.41 53.65
CA GLN A 630 43.99 116.12 53.20
C GLN A 630 43.97 117.59 53.64
N GLN A 631 42.82 118.27 53.49
CA GLN A 631 42.65 119.64 54.00
C GLN A 631 42.85 119.70 55.52
N LEU A 632 42.32 118.73 56.28
CA LEU A 632 42.47 118.68 57.73
C LEU A 632 43.93 118.43 58.14
N GLU A 633 44.64 117.56 57.43
CA GLU A 633 46.04 117.23 57.68
C GLU A 633 46.97 118.41 57.38
N GLU A 634 46.70 119.18 56.32
CA GLU A 634 47.40 120.44 56.03
C GLU A 634 47.23 121.44 57.19
N GLU A 635 46.00 121.62 57.68
CA GLU A 635 45.72 122.50 58.83
C GLU A 635 46.38 122.00 60.13
N LEU A 636 46.39 120.69 60.38
CA LEU A 636 47.06 120.09 61.54
C LEU A 636 48.60 120.18 61.43
N SER A 637 49.16 120.13 60.24
CA SER A 637 50.61 120.31 60.00
C SER A 637 51.05 121.73 60.39
N VAL A 638 50.24 122.74 60.05
CA VAL A 638 50.47 124.13 60.49
C VAL A 638 50.45 124.24 62.02
N LEU A 639 49.52 123.55 62.68
CA LEU A 639 49.44 123.50 64.14
C LEU A 639 50.63 122.74 64.76
N GLY A 640 51.11 121.66 64.14
CA GLY A 640 52.28 120.90 64.56
C GLY A 640 53.55 121.73 64.53
N GLN A 641 53.79 122.50 63.45
CA GLN A 641 54.92 123.44 63.35
C GLN A 641 54.89 124.50 64.46
N PHE A 642 53.70 124.92 64.89
CA PHE A 642 53.53 125.86 66.01
C PHE A 642 53.90 125.21 67.36
N ILE A 643 53.51 123.95 67.59
CA ILE A 643 53.80 123.21 68.83
C ILE A 643 55.29 122.84 68.93
N ASP A 644 55.93 122.45 67.83
CA ASP A 644 57.37 122.15 67.78
C ASP A 644 58.25 123.37 68.08
N GLY A 645 57.77 124.59 67.78
CA GLY A 645 58.42 125.84 68.18
C GLY A 645 58.43 126.07 69.70
N VAL A 646 57.45 125.52 70.43
CA VAL A 646 57.27 125.70 71.88
C VAL A 646 58.00 124.62 72.69
N ALA A 647 58.32 123.47 72.09
CA ALA A 647 58.88 122.30 72.79
C ALA A 647 60.40 122.34 73.08
N ASN A 648 61.17 123.33 72.59
CA ASN A 648 62.65 123.36 72.69
C ASN A 648 63.25 123.89 74.01
N LEU A 649 62.53 123.88 75.15
CA LEU A 649 63.04 124.33 76.46
C LEU A 649 62.63 123.41 77.64
N ARG A 650 63.18 122.18 77.75
CA ARG A 650 63.63 121.55 79.02
C ARG A 650 64.19 120.11 78.86
N PRO A 651 65.11 119.65 79.74
CA PRO A 651 65.90 118.42 79.58
C PRO A 651 65.35 117.16 80.28
N LYS A 652 65.93 116.03 79.85
CA LYS A 652 65.60 114.59 79.94
C LYS A 652 65.56 113.97 81.34
N ASP A 653 64.73 112.91 81.50
CA ASP A 653 65.22 111.56 81.88
C ASP A 653 64.19 110.42 81.72
N VAL A 654 64.68 109.31 81.12
CA VAL A 654 64.55 107.88 81.49
C VAL A 654 63.19 107.13 81.35
N THR A 655 63.16 106.30 80.29
CA THR A 655 62.65 104.90 80.10
C THR A 655 61.28 104.47 80.65
N VAL A 656 60.45 103.88 79.77
CA VAL A 656 60.10 102.44 79.65
C VAL A 656 58.76 102.32 78.90
N GLU A 657 58.74 101.33 78.00
CA GLU A 657 57.65 100.73 77.23
C GLU A 657 56.21 100.90 77.76
N SER A 658 55.30 101.23 76.84
CA SER A 658 53.87 100.90 76.94
C SER A 658 53.27 100.64 75.55
N VAL A 659 52.80 99.40 75.41
CA VAL A 659 51.59 98.90 74.73
C VAL A 659 50.60 99.96 74.23
N GLU A 660 50.00 99.74 73.05
CA GLU A 660 48.54 99.62 72.82
C GLU A 660 48.11 99.96 71.37
N ASN A 661 46.95 99.38 71.00
CA ASN A 661 45.94 99.81 70.02
C ASN A 661 45.62 98.70 69.00
N HIS A 662 44.39 98.36 68.59
CA HIS A 662 42.98 98.63 68.98
C HIS A 662 42.17 97.45 68.33
N SER A 663 41.11 96.85 68.90
CA SER A 663 39.65 97.14 68.73
C SER A 663 39.22 97.60 67.32
N PRO A 664 37.96 97.48 66.82
CA PRO A 664 36.75 96.67 67.14
C PRO A 664 36.19 95.94 65.86
N PHE A 665 35.36 94.87 65.92
CA PHE A 665 33.89 94.77 66.07
C PHE A 665 32.99 95.08 64.83
N SER A 666 31.83 94.38 64.82
CA SER A 666 30.54 94.58 64.09
C SER A 666 30.32 93.75 62.80
N GLU A 667 29.46 92.70 62.79
CA GLU A 667 27.97 92.61 62.84
C GLU A 667 27.34 92.70 61.42
N GLN A 668 26.24 92.06 60.99
CA GLN A 668 25.15 91.25 61.57
C GLN A 668 24.24 90.76 60.40
N THR A 669 23.60 89.58 60.46
CA THR A 669 22.13 89.27 60.48
C THR A 669 21.81 88.19 59.42
N GLY A 670 20.82 87.28 59.49
CA GLY A 670 19.74 86.90 60.42
C GLY A 670 18.74 85.95 59.72
N GLY A 671 17.93 85.15 60.46
CA GLY A 671 16.71 84.46 59.94
C GLY A 671 16.34 83.09 60.53
N SER A 672 15.11 82.93 61.05
CA SER A 672 14.55 81.82 61.90
C SER A 672 13.61 80.81 61.19
N ARG A 673 13.34 79.63 61.81
CA ARG A 673 12.00 78.93 61.90
C ARG A 673 11.98 77.69 62.84
N SER A 674 10.79 77.17 63.18
CA SER A 674 10.31 76.65 64.48
C SER A 674 9.65 75.24 64.54
N ASN A 675 9.74 74.57 65.72
CA ASN A 675 8.85 73.62 66.46
C ASN A 675 8.19 72.35 65.83
N GLU A 676 8.48 71.16 66.41
CA GLU A 676 7.71 69.89 66.27
C GLU A 676 7.72 69.05 67.58
N ASN A 677 6.54 68.73 68.17
CA ASN A 677 6.20 67.55 69.02
C ASN A 677 4.83 67.73 69.72
N THR A 678 3.73 67.33 69.08
CA THR A 678 2.35 67.37 69.64
C THR A 678 1.72 65.98 69.63
N VAL A 679 1.00 65.58 70.69
CA VAL A 679 0.33 64.26 70.82
C VAL A 679 -1.19 64.43 70.83
N PHE A 680 -1.92 63.58 70.10
CA PHE A 680 -3.38 63.62 69.94
C PHE A 680 -4.04 62.34 70.47
N THR A 681 -5.08 62.45 71.30
CA THR A 681 -5.92 61.29 71.67
C THR A 681 -6.93 60.95 70.55
N LYS A 682 -7.46 59.73 70.51
CA LYS A 682 -8.47 59.31 69.50
C LYS A 682 -9.73 60.21 69.53
N GLU A 683 -10.15 60.61 70.72
CA GLU A 683 -11.31 61.49 70.93
C GLU A 683 -11.03 62.94 70.50
N GLU A 684 -9.79 63.40 70.62
CA GLU A 684 -9.36 64.70 70.12
C GLU A 684 -9.21 64.71 68.60
N LEU A 685 -8.64 63.66 68.03
CA LEU A 685 -8.51 63.53 66.57
C LEU A 685 -9.88 63.52 65.89
N ALA A 686 -10.89 62.87 66.49
CA ALA A 686 -12.26 62.82 65.98
C ALA A 686 -12.92 64.20 65.82
N LYS A 687 -12.44 65.24 66.53
CA LYS A 687 -12.93 66.63 66.38
C LYS A 687 -12.46 67.27 65.08
N TYR A 688 -11.42 66.74 64.44
CA TYR A 688 -10.83 67.22 63.18
C TYR A 688 -11.34 66.41 61.98
N ASN A 689 -12.60 65.98 62.01
CA ASN A 689 -13.29 65.21 60.96
C ASN A 689 -13.69 66.05 59.71
N GLY A 690 -13.41 67.37 59.74
CA GLY A 690 -13.71 68.28 58.65
C GLY A 690 -15.17 68.74 58.53
N GLU A 691 -16.03 68.44 59.52
CA GLU A 691 -17.41 68.97 59.60
C GLU A 691 -17.45 70.46 59.95
N ASP A 692 -16.56 70.92 60.83
CA ASP A 692 -16.46 72.33 61.18
C ASP A 692 -15.51 73.07 60.22
N PRO A 693 -15.99 74.03 59.39
CA PRO A 693 -15.18 74.80 58.45
C PRO A 693 -14.02 75.58 59.09
N SER A 694 -14.11 75.86 60.39
CA SER A 694 -13.10 76.64 61.14
C SER A 694 -11.94 75.80 61.68
N LEU A 695 -12.07 74.47 61.69
CA LEU A 695 -11.04 73.54 62.15
C LEU A 695 -10.25 72.92 60.97
N PRO A 696 -8.95 72.63 61.16
CA PRO A 696 -8.16 71.80 60.24
C PRO A 696 -8.73 70.38 60.08
N VAL A 697 -8.34 69.68 59.02
CA VAL A 697 -8.72 68.29 58.77
C VAL A 697 -7.49 67.40 58.95
N TYR A 698 -7.57 66.46 59.88
CA TYR A 698 -6.46 65.56 60.23
C TYR A 698 -6.80 64.10 59.95
N VAL A 699 -5.80 63.32 59.55
CA VAL A 699 -5.92 61.87 59.35
C VAL A 699 -4.71 61.19 60.00
N ALA A 700 -4.95 60.11 60.75
CA ALA A 700 -3.88 59.30 61.32
C ALA A 700 -3.59 58.08 60.45
N ILE A 701 -2.31 57.82 60.18
CA ILE A 701 -1.84 56.63 59.46
C ILE A 701 -0.57 56.13 60.16
N LYS A 702 -0.58 54.85 60.54
CA LYS A 702 0.44 54.19 61.37
C LYS A 702 0.71 54.96 62.68
N GLY A 703 -0.34 55.57 63.25
CA GLY A 703 -0.23 56.40 64.45
C GLY A 703 0.40 57.78 64.23
N ILE A 704 0.71 58.18 62.99
CA ILE A 704 1.23 59.51 62.65
C ILE A 704 0.09 60.37 62.11
N VAL A 705 -0.09 61.56 62.69
CA VAL A 705 -1.16 62.49 62.34
C VAL A 705 -0.67 63.45 61.26
N PHE A 706 -1.34 63.43 60.11
CA PHE A 706 -1.06 64.29 58.96
C PHE A 706 -2.11 65.40 58.84
N ASP A 707 -1.64 66.59 58.46
CA ASP A 707 -2.52 67.68 58.06
C ASP A 707 -2.95 67.53 56.59
N VAL A 708 -4.23 67.22 56.39
CA VAL A 708 -4.84 67.10 55.06
C VAL A 708 -5.77 68.28 54.75
N SER A 709 -5.62 69.40 55.47
CA SER A 709 -6.42 70.62 55.26
C SER A 709 -6.26 71.20 53.86
N GLU A 710 -5.10 71.03 53.22
CA GLU A 710 -4.89 71.43 51.81
C GLU A 710 -5.76 70.61 50.84
N ALA A 711 -6.16 69.39 51.23
CA ALA A 711 -7.01 68.49 50.45
C ALA A 711 -8.44 68.41 51.02
N ARG A 712 -8.95 69.51 51.60
CA ARG A 712 -10.28 69.59 52.22
C ARG A 712 -11.43 69.22 51.28
N GLU A 713 -11.29 69.41 49.97
CA GLU A 713 -12.30 68.98 48.99
C GLU A 713 -12.51 67.45 48.97
N PHE A 714 -11.50 66.68 49.37
CA PHE A 714 -11.54 65.22 49.38
C PHE A 714 -11.82 64.64 50.76
N TYR A 715 -11.20 65.20 51.81
CA TYR A 715 -11.30 64.70 53.19
C TYR A 715 -12.30 65.49 54.06
N GLY A 716 -12.69 66.70 53.68
CA GLY A 716 -13.70 67.49 54.39
C GLY A 716 -15.14 67.00 54.16
N ALA A 717 -16.11 67.60 54.87
CA ALA A 717 -17.51 67.18 54.82
C ALA A 717 -18.06 67.08 53.39
N GLY A 718 -18.59 65.90 53.04
CA GLY A 718 -19.12 65.59 51.69
C GLY A 718 -18.08 65.13 50.66
N GLY A 719 -16.79 65.12 51.03
CA GLY A 719 -15.71 64.59 50.20
C GLY A 719 -15.71 63.05 50.14
N LYS A 720 -15.16 62.49 49.05
CA LYS A 720 -15.12 61.03 48.82
C LYS A 720 -14.33 60.25 49.88
N TYR A 721 -13.41 60.91 50.56
CA TYR A 721 -12.50 60.35 51.56
C TYR A 721 -12.78 60.90 52.97
N ASN A 722 -13.94 61.53 53.17
CA ASN A 722 -14.34 62.08 54.46
C ASN A 722 -14.44 61.01 55.56
N VAL A 723 -14.69 59.75 55.20
CA VAL A 723 -14.70 58.61 56.14
C VAL A 723 -13.37 58.41 56.88
N PHE A 724 -12.26 58.91 56.34
CA PHE A 724 -10.92 58.83 56.95
C PHE A 724 -10.60 60.02 57.85
N ALA A 725 -11.32 61.14 57.72
CA ALA A 725 -11.03 62.36 58.45
C ALA A 725 -11.33 62.20 59.95
N GLY A 726 -10.40 62.66 60.78
CA GLY A 726 -10.47 62.57 62.23
C GLY A 726 -10.32 61.15 62.80
N ARG A 727 -9.89 60.17 62.00
CA ARG A 727 -9.74 58.77 62.41
C ARG A 727 -8.39 58.20 62.00
N ASP A 728 -8.03 57.05 62.57
CA ASP A 728 -6.91 56.25 62.09
C ASP A 728 -7.38 55.37 60.92
N ALA A 729 -6.79 55.61 59.74
CA ALA A 729 -7.14 54.97 58.49
C ALA A 729 -6.19 53.82 58.12
N SER A 730 -5.29 53.40 59.01
CA SER A 730 -4.22 52.42 58.70
C SER A 730 -4.76 51.10 58.18
N ARG A 731 -5.71 50.49 58.90
CA ARG A 731 -6.31 49.21 58.51
C ARG A 731 -7.13 49.33 57.24
N ALA A 732 -7.87 50.42 57.10
CA ALA A 732 -8.68 50.70 55.93
C ALA A 732 -7.84 50.85 54.66
N LEU A 733 -6.68 51.50 54.76
CA LEU A 733 -5.71 51.63 53.66
C LEU A 733 -5.05 50.29 53.32
N ALA A 734 -4.73 49.46 54.32
CA ALA A 734 -4.18 48.12 54.10
C ALA A 734 -5.15 47.23 53.29
N LYS A 735 -6.46 47.29 53.63
CA LYS A 735 -7.51 46.48 52.98
C LYS A 735 -8.17 47.13 51.76
N TRP A 736 -7.87 48.39 51.45
CA TRP A 736 -8.61 49.19 50.46
C TRP A 736 -10.12 49.25 50.75
N SER A 737 -10.45 49.37 52.03
CA SER A 737 -11.83 49.37 52.53
C SER A 737 -12.28 50.78 52.87
N MET A 738 -13.55 51.08 52.59
CA MET A 738 -14.24 52.29 53.07
C MET A 738 -15.31 51.93 54.12
N SER A 739 -15.25 50.70 54.66
CA SER A 739 -16.18 50.24 55.69
C SER A 739 -15.86 50.90 57.03
N GLU A 740 -16.88 51.21 57.82
CA GLU A 740 -16.67 51.83 59.15
C GLU A 740 -15.99 50.85 60.14
N GLU A 741 -16.13 49.55 59.92
CA GLU A 741 -15.51 48.49 60.72
C GLU A 741 -13.98 48.44 60.56
N ASP A 742 -13.45 48.92 59.42
CA ASP A 742 -12.02 48.93 59.13
C ASP A 742 -11.33 50.27 59.46
N MET A 743 -12.06 51.27 59.99
CA MET A 743 -11.51 52.59 60.39
C MET A 743 -10.91 52.56 61.80
N ASN A 744 -9.83 51.82 61.97
CA ASN A 744 -9.10 51.72 63.22
C ASN A 744 -7.60 51.44 62.99
N ASP A 745 -6.87 51.48 64.10
CA ASP A 745 -5.42 51.27 64.21
C ASP A 745 -5.02 49.80 64.39
N ASN A 746 -5.97 48.84 64.37
CA ASN A 746 -5.66 47.43 64.59
C ASN A 746 -5.16 46.75 63.30
N LEU A 747 -3.88 46.34 63.31
CA LEU A 747 -3.19 45.70 62.20
C LEU A 747 -2.93 44.20 62.42
N ASP A 748 -3.43 43.62 63.51
CA ASP A 748 -3.00 42.31 64.00
C ASP A 748 -3.45 41.11 63.16
N ASP A 749 -4.52 41.27 62.39
CA ASP A 749 -5.13 40.23 61.55
C ASP A 749 -4.88 40.42 60.05
N LEU A 750 -3.96 41.33 59.67
CA LEU A 750 -3.62 41.62 58.28
C LEU A 750 -2.57 40.66 57.72
N THR A 751 -2.73 40.29 56.45
CA THR A 751 -1.76 39.49 55.71
C THR A 751 -0.50 40.30 55.36
N VAL A 752 0.62 39.60 55.09
CA VAL A 752 1.90 40.23 54.71
C VAL A 752 1.74 41.13 53.46
N GLU A 753 0.88 40.76 52.52
CA GLU A 753 0.58 41.54 51.32
C GLU A 753 -0.26 42.80 51.61
N GLU A 754 -1.09 42.79 52.65
CA GLU A 754 -1.88 43.96 53.08
C GLU A 754 -1.02 44.97 53.86
N LEU A 755 -0.09 44.47 54.69
CA LEU A 755 0.90 45.31 55.38
C LEU A 755 1.87 45.98 54.40
N ALA A 756 2.37 45.24 53.40
CA ALA A 756 3.23 45.82 52.36
C ALA A 756 2.50 46.92 51.56
N ARG A 757 1.19 46.77 51.34
CA ARG A 757 0.35 47.81 50.70
C ARG A 757 0.17 49.04 51.58
N LEU A 758 0.03 48.87 52.88
CA LEU A 758 -0.02 49.99 53.83
C LEU A 758 1.29 50.79 53.80
N ASP A 759 2.43 50.11 53.85
CA ASP A 759 3.75 50.74 53.79
C ASP A 759 3.95 51.51 52.48
N GLU A 760 3.62 50.88 51.34
CA GLU A 760 3.71 51.53 50.03
C GLU A 760 2.78 52.76 49.93
N SER A 761 1.56 52.67 50.47
CA SER A 761 0.60 53.77 50.47
C SER A 761 1.04 54.91 51.39
N TYR A 762 1.58 54.60 52.56
CA TYR A 762 2.12 55.56 53.50
C TYR A 762 3.29 56.35 52.89
N ASP A 763 4.29 55.66 52.33
CA ASP A 763 5.49 56.28 51.77
C ASP A 763 5.18 57.11 50.51
N LYS A 764 4.32 56.61 49.63
CA LYS A 764 4.05 57.25 48.33
C LYS A 764 2.99 58.34 48.38
N LEU A 765 1.96 58.19 49.22
CA LEU A 765 0.79 59.06 49.18
C LEU A 765 0.72 60.08 50.32
N PHE A 766 1.25 59.76 51.50
CA PHE A 766 1.07 60.60 52.68
C PHE A 766 2.37 61.25 53.17
N ALA A 767 3.46 60.48 53.32
CA ALA A 767 4.74 61.01 53.79
C ALA A 767 5.36 62.08 52.87
N SER A 768 5.07 62.02 51.56
CA SER A 768 5.61 62.98 50.58
C SER A 768 4.70 64.18 50.29
N LYS A 769 3.41 64.12 50.66
CA LYS A 769 2.40 65.12 50.24
C LYS A 769 1.78 65.92 51.38
N HIS A 770 1.82 65.41 52.62
CA HIS A 770 1.13 66.03 53.75
C HIS A 770 2.12 66.24 54.90
N THR A 771 2.00 67.38 55.58
CA THR A 771 2.88 67.73 56.71
C THR A 771 2.46 66.95 57.95
N VAL A 772 3.44 66.43 58.70
CA VAL A 772 3.22 65.75 59.97
C VAL A 772 2.95 66.80 61.06
N VAL A 773 1.84 66.67 61.78
CA VAL A 773 1.43 67.61 62.85
C VAL A 773 1.55 67.02 64.26
N GLY A 774 1.68 65.70 64.36
CA GLY A 774 1.84 65.03 65.63
C GLY A 774 1.67 63.51 65.56
N TYR A 775 1.51 62.89 66.72
CA TYR A 775 1.36 61.43 66.86
C TYR A 775 0.11 61.09 67.68
N LEU A 776 -0.48 59.93 67.43
CA LEU A 776 -1.62 59.42 68.19
C LEU A 776 -1.16 58.85 69.54
N GLU A 777 -1.93 59.06 70.60
CA GLU A 777 -1.67 58.52 71.94
C GLU A 777 -1.44 56.99 71.89
N GLY A 778 -0.31 56.51 72.41
CA GLY A 778 0.15 55.11 72.30
C GLY A 778 1.15 54.83 71.17
N HIS A 779 1.34 55.78 70.25
CA HIS A 779 2.35 55.80 69.19
C HIS A 779 3.40 56.92 69.42
N GLU A 780 3.80 57.12 70.67
CA GLU A 780 4.89 58.04 71.02
C GLU A 780 6.22 57.50 70.45
N LEU A 781 7.11 58.41 70.05
CA LEU A 781 8.52 58.07 69.81
C LEU A 781 9.14 57.61 71.13
N GLN A 782 9.02 56.31 71.42
CA GLN A 782 9.90 55.63 72.34
C GLN A 782 11.26 55.52 71.65
N ASP A 783 12.27 56.12 72.28
CA ASP A 783 13.67 55.73 72.14
C ASP A 783 13.79 54.23 72.50
N ASP A 784 13.41 53.35 71.59
CA ASP A 784 13.75 51.92 71.57
C ASP A 784 13.30 51.30 70.23
N ASP A 785 14.28 51.08 69.37
CA ASP A 785 14.23 50.34 68.11
C ASP A 785 13.82 48.86 68.31
N ASN A 786 12.57 48.58 68.71
CA ASN A 786 12.14 47.19 68.89
C ASN A 786 10.66 46.87 68.64
N PHE A 787 9.89 47.73 67.97
CA PHE A 787 8.48 47.43 67.68
C PHE A 787 8.25 46.52 66.46
N SER A 788 9.24 46.30 65.60
CA SER A 788 9.10 45.43 64.41
C SER A 788 9.36 43.93 64.67
N ARG A 789 9.33 43.46 65.92
CA ARG A 789 9.70 42.06 66.24
C ARG A 789 8.73 41.27 67.12
N LYS A 790 7.50 41.73 67.34
CA LYS A 790 6.54 41.02 68.21
C LYS A 790 5.30 40.44 67.55
N MET A 791 5.05 40.71 66.27
CA MET A 791 3.92 40.10 65.52
C MET A 791 4.31 39.03 64.51
N PHE A 792 5.59 38.63 64.47
CA PHE A 792 6.09 37.64 63.51
C PHE A 792 6.48 36.28 64.13
N ASN A 793 6.27 36.06 65.44
CA ASN A 793 6.83 34.89 66.12
C ASN A 793 5.84 33.89 66.76
N ASP A 794 4.52 34.09 66.69
CA ASP A 794 3.57 33.15 67.33
C ASP A 794 2.66 32.36 66.36
N ASN A 795 2.91 32.39 65.04
CA ASN A 795 2.13 31.60 64.06
C ASN A 795 2.99 30.77 63.10
N ILE A 796 4.01 30.07 63.63
CA ILE A 796 4.64 28.92 62.95
C ILE A 796 4.79 27.78 63.97
N GLU A 797 3.66 27.17 64.33
CA GLU A 797 3.58 25.75 64.72
C GLU A 797 2.30 25.16 64.13
N LEU A 798 2.38 24.68 62.87
CA LEU A 798 1.69 23.51 62.32
C LEU A 798 2.25 23.15 60.94
#